data_AF-A0A1T5FK41-F1
#
_entry.id   AF-A0A1T5FK41-F1
#
_cell.length_a   1.000
_cell.length_b   1.000
_cell.length_c   1.000
_cell.angle_alpha   90.00
_cell.angle_beta   90.00
_cell.angle_gamma   90.00
#
_symmetry.space_group_name_H-M   'P 1'
#
loop_
_entity.id
_entity.type
_entity.pdbx_description
1 polymer ?
#
loop_
_entity_poly.entity_id
_entity_poly.type
_entity_poly.pdbx_seq_one_letter_code
_entity_poly.pdbx_strand_id
1 'polypeptide(L)'
;MQFGSFRSLLFSIMFLLPWTATHSQSFPVVINEVMSSNLNTIADEDGDYEDWIELHNRGDEPVNLEGWGLSDDDFNAFKWVFPDVTIGPDEYLMVWASGKNRLEGELHTNFSISSDGEPVLLSHPEQGVIQFVPAVPIPGQVSYGLNPDQPGFFYYSNPTPGAPNTTKAYAEILNAEPFFSHTGGFYTEPFELTISTDIPGATIYYTLDGSEPNPDNLDGTNYQYKNRYPHGEFLTREVRTFRYEEPLYIYDRSAEPYELAGINSRFTSEPHLPPSNMFKGIPVRAIIKKEGTLTPNPTTHTYFVTPEGGERFSLPVISMVTDERNLFDYERGIYVAGKIADDSYNQNSTWSVWSPTNYNRRGTEWERPNNFEYFSNKSDNTVNRTVGIRIHGAASRHSPLKSFRIYARSSYSSNEITFFNDWEESIQTKRRMILRNSGQDLFHTMFRDAAIQNIVKGLNFDTQAYNPSNVFINGEYWGILNMRGRIDKHYLAAKYNINPEALDMLEYMVQLYVIEGDSDHYNNVISFIENNDIKEIEDYKYVQTKIDIENFIDYNITQIFIRNTDWPGNNNLFWRVNSNLSEGSISDGKWRWILFDTDFGFGLSGGANAVAHNTLLFAIAEGTTVWPNPEWSTFLLRSLLQNEHFRIAFLNRFADLLNTYFREERVISVIDEIKAYLESDFQNHIDRWGFIASLAEWEVKTDVMRSFAVNRPAYQKQHLKSFFGIDKMDLLSLNVEEAGSGIIQVNSIMLCESTPGIDDPVFPWSGEYFDKTPIKIHAIANPGYKFSHWKGVPDSIKSMREIEIIPESDLSITAVFKEAPLIQLIHHWHFNQLDDKEHTQVKADCSKTDQVGVITYPGTGSGYMDMVKNGTTINLREGTTEGNALRVRNPSKERKLIFHLPTNGYEDVVLSYAASRTSNGAEFQDIYYRTEEDGQWNLIKERNLIIESYYKISVDFTDIEEVNNNPDFAVKIRFTGEKAMNSSGNNRFDNVVLEGFPVKKESTNLSQSKVKYHLNIYPNPATNHINIISAELVQKISLMNLNGRVIKTIYPLSYKSEINISNVSAGIYLLMVETSNAISTKKIVIDRD
;
A
#
# COMPACT_ATOMS: atom_id res chain seq x y z
N MET A 1 -61.11 3.54 -3.34
CA MET A 1 -60.40 2.69 -2.37
C MET A 1 -59.11 3.43 -2.03
N GLN A 2 -58.96 4.33 -1.06
CA GLN A 2 -59.40 4.45 0.34
C GLN A 2 -59.02 3.27 1.23
N PHE A 3 -57.98 3.46 2.04
CA PHE A 3 -57.74 3.10 3.47
C PHE A 3 -56.31 3.61 3.78
N GLY A 4 -55.97 4.37 4.83
CA GLY A 4 -56.66 4.81 6.05
C GLY A 4 -55.64 4.79 7.21
N SER A 5 -55.39 5.96 7.83
CA SER A 5 -54.60 6.15 9.06
C SER A 5 -55.01 5.23 10.21
N PHE A 6 -54.09 4.78 11.09
CA PHE A 6 -54.38 4.49 12.50
C PHE A 6 -53.09 4.14 13.26
N ARG A 7 -52.70 4.98 14.24
CA ARG A 7 -52.15 4.55 15.55
C ARG A 7 -52.06 5.77 16.46
N SER A 8 -53.23 6.19 16.93
CA SER A 8 -53.43 7.05 18.09
C SER A 8 -54.55 6.43 18.94
N LEU A 9 -54.33 6.42 20.26
CA LEU A 9 -55.15 5.93 21.39
C LEU A 9 -54.69 4.62 22.05
N LEU A 10 -54.08 4.78 23.24
CA LEU A 10 -54.50 4.12 24.47
C LEU A 10 -53.75 4.76 25.65
N PHE A 11 -54.38 5.72 26.32
CA PHE A 11 -54.74 5.68 27.74
C PHE A 11 -55.11 7.08 28.23
N SER A 12 -56.40 7.28 28.50
CA SER A 12 -56.92 8.37 29.31
C SER A 12 -57.99 7.80 30.22
N ILE A 13 -57.66 7.53 31.49
CA ILE A 13 -58.61 7.59 32.62
C ILE A 13 -57.87 8.12 33.87
N MET A 14 -58.27 9.34 34.25
CA MET A 14 -58.35 9.94 35.60
C MET A 14 -57.23 9.69 36.63
N PHE A 15 -56.49 10.77 36.96
CA PHE A 15 -56.44 11.29 38.33
C PHE A 15 -56.38 12.83 38.29
N LEU A 16 -57.45 13.47 38.77
CA LEU A 16 -57.45 14.88 39.18
C LEU A 16 -56.65 14.98 40.48
N LEU A 17 -55.41 15.44 40.39
CA LEU A 17 -54.62 15.98 41.51
C LEU A 17 -54.02 17.31 41.03
N PRO A 18 -53.91 18.33 41.89
CA PRO A 18 -53.38 19.63 41.48
C PRO A 18 -51.94 19.45 41.01
N TRP A 19 -51.68 19.83 39.75
CA TRP A 19 -50.34 19.93 39.19
C TRP A 19 -49.61 21.04 39.96
N THR A 20 -48.89 20.68 41.01
CA THR A 20 -47.83 21.54 41.52
C THR A 20 -46.79 21.62 40.42
N ALA A 21 -46.52 22.83 39.94
CA ALA A 21 -45.40 23.11 39.05
C ALA A 21 -44.12 22.56 39.68
N THR A 22 -43.68 21.39 39.23
CA THR A 22 -42.30 20.93 39.39
C THR A 22 -41.45 21.96 38.66
N HIS A 23 -40.72 22.76 39.41
CA HIS A 23 -39.64 23.58 38.86
C HIS A 23 -38.75 22.64 38.06
N SER A 24 -38.66 22.84 36.74
CA SER A 24 -37.55 22.30 35.96
C SER A 24 -36.30 22.87 36.61
N GLN A 25 -35.53 22.03 37.29
CA GLN A 25 -34.27 22.45 37.87
C GLN A 25 -33.33 22.73 36.69
N SER A 26 -33.10 24.01 36.37
CA SER A 26 -32.13 24.39 35.36
C SER A 26 -30.77 24.05 35.90
N PHE A 27 -30.06 23.12 35.26
CA PHE A 27 -28.66 22.90 35.59
C PHE A 27 -27.83 24.09 35.12
N PRO A 28 -26.88 24.55 35.94
CA PRO A 28 -26.06 25.70 35.60
C PRO A 28 -25.08 25.38 34.47
N VAL A 29 -24.59 24.13 34.36
CA VAL A 29 -23.67 23.71 33.29
C VAL A 29 -24.44 23.18 32.09
N VAL A 30 -24.12 23.69 30.92
CA VAL A 30 -24.71 23.31 29.64
C VAL A 30 -23.64 23.05 28.58
N ILE A 31 -23.94 22.23 27.59
CA ILE A 31 -23.24 22.21 26.30
C ILE A 31 -23.52 23.53 25.59
N ASN A 32 -22.48 24.32 25.37
CA ASN A 32 -22.54 25.63 24.75
C ASN A 32 -22.34 25.56 23.23
N GLU A 33 -21.33 24.83 22.78
CA GLU A 33 -20.95 24.76 21.37
C GLU A 33 -20.28 23.41 21.06
N VAL A 34 -20.55 22.84 19.89
CA VAL A 34 -20.00 21.57 19.44
C VAL A 34 -19.44 21.73 18.04
N MET A 35 -18.28 21.13 17.79
CA MET A 35 -17.68 21.08 16.47
C MET A 35 -17.17 19.68 16.19
N SER A 36 -17.75 19.02 15.19
CA SER A 36 -17.39 17.64 14.79
C SER A 36 -16.39 17.59 13.64
N SER A 37 -15.78 18.74 13.30
CA SER A 37 -14.89 18.83 12.15
C SER A 37 -14.00 20.07 12.16
N ASN A 38 -13.00 20.02 13.03
CA ASN A 38 -12.04 21.08 13.23
C ASN A 38 -10.84 20.95 12.27
N LEU A 39 -10.46 22.05 11.62
CA LEU A 39 -9.40 22.12 10.60
C LEU A 39 -8.37 23.18 10.96
N ASN A 40 -8.83 24.38 11.31
CA ASN A 40 -7.96 25.51 11.63
C ASN A 40 -8.54 26.44 12.72
N THR A 41 -9.65 26.06 13.37
CA THR A 41 -10.33 26.90 14.35
C THR A 41 -9.51 27.02 15.63
N ILE A 42 -9.18 25.88 16.25
CA ILE A 42 -8.35 25.81 17.47
C ILE A 42 -7.65 24.45 17.54
N ALA A 43 -6.38 24.40 17.92
CA ALA A 43 -5.65 23.14 18.10
C ALA A 43 -5.64 22.73 19.58
N ASP A 44 -5.53 21.43 19.84
CA ASP A 44 -5.22 20.88 21.16
C ASP A 44 -3.74 21.09 21.54
N GLU A 45 -3.37 20.69 22.75
CA GLU A 45 -2.00 20.78 23.28
C GLU A 45 -0.98 19.94 22.48
N ASP A 46 -1.44 18.94 21.73
CA ASP A 46 -0.61 18.11 20.84
C ASP A 46 -0.42 18.76 19.45
N GLY A 47 -1.17 19.83 19.15
CA GLY A 47 -1.20 20.51 17.87
C GLY A 47 -2.16 19.89 16.85
N ASP A 48 -3.04 18.99 17.29
CA ASP A 48 -4.09 18.38 16.47
C ASP A 48 -5.36 19.24 16.49
N TYR A 49 -6.13 19.22 15.41
CA TYR A 49 -7.42 19.93 15.32
C TYR A 49 -8.52 18.90 15.52
N GLU A 50 -8.71 18.50 16.77
CA GLU A 50 -9.69 17.51 17.16
C GLU A 50 -11.10 18.11 17.17
N ASP A 51 -12.11 17.23 17.06
CA ASP A 51 -13.48 17.60 17.36
C ASP A 51 -13.57 18.04 18.82
N TRP A 52 -14.51 18.91 19.13
CA TRP A 52 -14.62 19.44 20.49
C TRP A 52 -16.05 19.73 20.92
N ILE A 53 -16.24 19.65 22.23
CA ILE A 53 -17.46 19.94 22.96
C ILE A 53 -17.10 20.99 24.00
N GLU A 54 -17.76 22.14 23.94
CA GLU A 54 -17.60 23.19 24.93
C GLU A 54 -18.75 23.17 25.92
N LEU A 55 -18.41 23.20 27.21
CA LEU A 55 -19.35 23.40 28.30
C LEU A 55 -19.27 24.83 28.83
N HIS A 56 -20.40 25.40 29.25
CA HIS A 56 -20.49 26.72 29.89
C HIS A 56 -21.25 26.62 31.20
N ASN A 57 -20.70 27.20 32.27
CA ASN A 57 -21.41 27.35 33.54
C ASN A 57 -22.17 28.69 33.59
N ARG A 58 -23.48 28.63 33.38
CA ARG A 58 -24.40 29.77 33.45
C ARG A 58 -24.85 30.11 34.87
N GLY A 59 -24.36 29.38 35.87
CA GLY A 59 -24.62 29.63 37.28
C GLY A 59 -23.73 30.71 37.87
N ASP A 60 -24.03 31.12 39.10
CA ASP A 60 -23.26 32.06 39.90
C ASP A 60 -22.26 31.40 40.86
N GLU A 61 -22.23 30.06 40.91
CA GLU A 61 -21.35 29.26 41.76
C GLU A 61 -20.51 28.25 40.94
N PRO A 62 -19.29 27.90 41.41
CA PRO A 62 -18.47 26.85 40.77
C PRO A 62 -19.16 25.47 40.82
N VAL A 63 -19.00 24.68 39.77
CA VAL A 63 -19.58 23.32 39.66
C VAL A 63 -18.47 22.31 39.42
N ASN A 64 -18.40 21.29 40.28
CA ASN A 64 -17.52 20.13 40.07
C ASN A 64 -18.24 19.09 39.20
N LEU A 65 -17.57 18.62 38.15
CA LEU A 65 -18.09 17.67 37.17
C LEU A 65 -17.70 16.22 37.48
N GLU A 66 -17.03 15.91 38.60
CA GLU A 66 -16.66 14.53 38.95
C GLU A 66 -17.88 13.59 38.86
N GLY A 67 -17.77 12.55 38.03
CA GLY A 67 -18.83 11.58 37.80
C GLY A 67 -19.93 11.99 36.81
N TRP A 68 -19.87 13.18 36.23
CA TRP A 68 -20.72 13.57 35.08
C TRP A 68 -20.29 12.81 33.82
N GLY A 69 -21.20 12.65 32.86
CA GLY A 69 -20.96 11.92 31.63
C GLY A 69 -21.05 12.78 30.36
N LEU A 70 -20.18 12.51 29.39
CA LEU A 70 -20.36 12.86 27.97
C LEU A 70 -20.53 11.60 27.13
N SER A 71 -21.33 11.70 26.08
CA SER A 71 -21.54 10.61 25.13
C SER A 71 -21.95 11.09 23.75
N ASP A 72 -21.56 10.33 22.74
CA ASP A 72 -22.03 10.34 21.35
C ASP A 72 -23.08 9.24 21.05
N ASP A 73 -23.52 8.50 22.07
CA ASP A 73 -24.39 7.32 21.96
C ASP A 73 -25.64 7.44 22.85
N ASP A 74 -26.82 7.47 22.21
CA ASP A 74 -28.13 7.55 22.84
C ASP A 74 -28.43 6.38 23.81
N PHE A 75 -27.73 5.25 23.65
CA PHE A 75 -27.89 4.07 24.49
C PHE A 75 -26.88 4.00 25.64
N ASN A 76 -25.89 4.89 25.67
CA ASN A 76 -24.85 4.92 26.68
C ASN A 76 -24.52 6.34 27.14
N ALA A 77 -25.36 6.91 28.00
CA ALA A 77 -25.27 8.30 28.47
C ALA A 77 -23.99 8.65 29.27
N PHE A 78 -23.16 7.67 29.67
CA PHE A 78 -21.91 7.84 30.43
C PHE A 78 -20.72 7.16 29.72
N LYS A 79 -20.68 7.23 28.38
CA LYS A 79 -19.61 6.61 27.57
C LYS A 79 -18.22 7.13 27.95
N TRP A 80 -18.12 8.41 28.28
CA TRP A 80 -16.96 9.03 28.91
C TRP A 80 -17.38 9.76 30.18
N VAL A 81 -16.60 9.64 31.25
CA VAL A 81 -16.93 10.20 32.57
C VAL A 81 -15.87 11.21 32.97
N PHE A 82 -16.31 12.38 33.43
CA PHE A 82 -15.44 13.47 33.83
C PHE A 82 -14.60 13.10 35.08
N PRO A 83 -13.30 13.46 35.09
CA PRO A 83 -12.48 13.45 36.30
C PRO A 83 -12.88 14.61 37.24
N ASP A 84 -12.15 14.77 38.35
CA ASP A 84 -12.31 15.91 39.25
C ASP A 84 -11.89 17.23 38.56
N VAL A 85 -12.87 17.90 37.93
CA VAL A 85 -12.71 19.18 37.25
C VAL A 85 -13.82 20.13 37.68
N THR A 86 -13.45 21.36 38.02
CA THR A 86 -14.39 22.40 38.42
C THR A 86 -14.46 23.50 37.37
N ILE A 87 -15.67 23.87 36.98
CA ILE A 87 -15.94 25.02 36.11
C ILE A 87 -16.47 26.18 36.96
N GLY A 88 -15.78 27.31 36.99
CA GLY A 88 -16.18 28.51 37.73
C GLY A 88 -17.44 29.17 37.14
N PRO A 89 -18.06 30.13 37.85
CA PRO A 89 -19.18 30.90 37.33
C PRO A 89 -18.80 31.63 36.03
N ASP A 90 -19.64 31.51 35.00
CA ASP A 90 -19.45 32.10 33.68
C ASP A 90 -18.18 31.65 32.92
N GLU A 91 -17.52 30.59 33.39
CA GLU A 91 -16.37 29.97 32.73
C GLU A 91 -16.79 28.94 31.68
N TYR A 92 -15.89 28.69 30.73
CA TYR A 92 -16.03 27.72 29.66
C TYR A 92 -15.00 26.61 29.83
N LEU A 93 -15.41 25.36 29.59
CA LEU A 93 -14.54 24.19 29.61
C LEU A 93 -14.57 23.50 28.25
N MET A 94 -13.39 23.39 27.62
CA MET A 94 -13.21 22.66 26.38
C MET A 94 -12.94 21.18 26.65
N VAL A 95 -13.60 20.30 25.91
CA VAL A 95 -13.34 18.86 25.93
C VAL A 95 -13.17 18.36 24.49
N TRP A 96 -12.02 17.76 24.19
CA TRP A 96 -11.69 17.25 22.86
C TRP A 96 -12.30 15.87 22.63
N ALA A 97 -13.17 15.75 21.64
CA ALA A 97 -13.71 14.47 21.18
C ALA A 97 -12.76 13.82 20.17
N SER A 98 -11.67 13.25 20.68
CA SER A 98 -10.54 12.76 19.86
C SER A 98 -10.31 11.25 19.90
N GLY A 99 -10.98 10.53 20.81
CA GLY A 99 -10.68 9.12 21.08
C GLY A 99 -9.43 8.88 21.93
N LYS A 100 -8.62 9.91 22.25
CA LYS A 100 -7.37 9.78 23.03
C LYS A 100 -7.60 9.36 24.50
N ASN A 101 -8.81 9.57 25.05
CA ASN A 101 -9.21 9.20 26.41
C ASN A 101 -8.27 9.73 27.52
N ARG A 102 -7.94 11.01 27.47
CA ARG A 102 -7.04 11.72 28.41
C ARG A 102 -7.85 12.41 29.51
N LEU A 103 -7.45 12.19 30.76
CA LEU A 103 -8.15 12.70 31.95
C LEU A 103 -7.36 13.74 32.76
N GLU A 104 -6.11 14.01 32.39
CA GLU A 104 -5.23 15.01 33.02
C GLU A 104 -4.74 15.99 31.94
N GLY A 105 -4.62 17.28 32.28
CA GLY A 105 -4.30 18.32 31.28
C GLY A 105 -5.53 18.73 30.50
N GLU A 106 -5.41 18.86 29.16
CA GLU A 106 -6.58 18.99 28.31
C GLU A 106 -7.39 17.69 28.33
N LEU A 107 -8.72 17.81 28.41
CA LEU A 107 -9.60 16.66 28.53
C LEU A 107 -9.90 16.10 27.14
N HIS A 108 -9.67 14.80 26.96
CA HIS A 108 -9.98 14.09 25.72
C HIS A 108 -10.94 12.92 25.99
N THR A 109 -12.05 12.86 25.27
CA THR A 109 -12.98 11.73 25.35
C THR A 109 -12.38 10.48 24.71
N ASN A 110 -12.99 9.33 24.97
CA ASN A 110 -12.69 8.04 24.32
C ASN A 110 -13.45 7.85 22.98
N PHE A 111 -14.03 8.91 22.44
CA PHE A 111 -14.75 8.92 21.17
C PHE A 111 -14.46 10.19 20.36
N SER A 112 -14.87 10.22 19.10
CA SER A 112 -14.89 11.40 18.22
C SER A 112 -16.30 11.62 17.67
N ILE A 113 -16.58 12.77 17.04
CA ILE A 113 -17.95 13.10 16.59
C ILE A 113 -18.03 13.01 15.06
N SER A 114 -18.98 12.25 14.54
CA SER A 114 -19.22 12.20 13.10
C SER A 114 -19.75 13.52 12.53
N SER A 115 -19.15 14.01 11.45
CA SER A 115 -19.62 15.20 10.71
C SER A 115 -20.97 15.01 10.01
N ASP A 116 -21.42 13.76 9.82
CA ASP A 116 -22.78 13.46 9.34
C ASP A 116 -23.84 13.56 10.44
N GLY A 117 -23.40 13.73 11.69
CA GLY A 117 -24.24 13.93 12.85
C GLY A 117 -24.27 12.73 13.80
N GLU A 118 -23.89 12.98 15.04
CA GLU A 118 -24.07 12.11 16.20
C GLU A 118 -24.70 12.94 17.33
N PRO A 119 -25.52 12.34 18.20
CA PRO A 119 -26.05 13.08 19.35
C PRO A 119 -24.90 13.45 20.27
N VAL A 120 -24.98 14.55 21.02
CA VAL A 120 -24.05 14.81 22.13
C VAL A 120 -24.85 14.97 23.41
N LEU A 121 -24.57 14.10 24.38
CA LEU A 121 -25.28 14.02 25.64
C LEU A 121 -24.41 14.53 26.79
N LEU A 122 -24.98 15.37 27.65
CA LEU A 122 -24.41 15.72 28.95
C LEU A 122 -25.28 15.09 30.05
N SER A 123 -24.66 14.34 30.95
CA SER A 123 -25.35 13.54 31.97
C SER A 123 -24.85 13.84 33.38
N HIS A 124 -25.77 13.92 34.32
CA HIS A 124 -25.50 14.06 35.76
C HIS A 124 -25.63 12.70 36.47
N PRO A 125 -24.71 12.32 37.37
CA PRO A 125 -24.67 10.97 37.98
C PRO A 125 -25.97 10.57 38.68
N GLU A 126 -26.67 11.51 39.32
CA GLU A 126 -27.92 11.23 40.03
C GLU A 126 -29.19 11.44 39.20
N GLN A 127 -29.12 12.22 38.10
CA GLN A 127 -30.31 12.69 37.38
C GLN A 127 -30.40 12.18 35.93
N GLY A 128 -29.36 11.48 35.45
CA GLY A 128 -29.30 10.98 34.07
C GLY A 128 -28.97 12.10 33.08
N VAL A 129 -29.44 11.97 31.84
CA VAL A 129 -29.19 12.97 30.77
C VAL A 129 -29.86 14.31 31.14
N ILE A 130 -29.07 15.37 31.23
CA ILE A 130 -29.54 16.74 31.56
C ILE A 130 -29.58 17.66 30.34
N GLN A 131 -28.81 17.36 29.29
CA GLN A 131 -28.89 18.06 28.01
C GLN A 131 -28.59 17.12 26.85
N PHE A 132 -29.25 17.40 25.73
CA PHE A 132 -29.17 16.63 24.50
C PHE A 132 -28.97 17.58 23.31
N VAL A 133 -27.86 17.40 22.59
CA VAL A 133 -27.64 17.99 21.26
C VAL A 133 -28.06 16.95 20.23
N PRO A 134 -28.99 17.28 19.31
CA PRO A 134 -29.46 16.32 18.32
C PRO A 134 -28.36 15.90 17.34
N ALA A 135 -28.46 14.68 16.83
CA ALA A 135 -27.64 14.18 15.72
C ALA A 135 -27.97 14.94 14.43
N VAL A 136 -27.24 16.03 14.19
CA VAL A 136 -27.36 16.86 13.00
C VAL A 136 -26.02 16.91 12.27
N PRO A 137 -26.00 16.94 10.92
CA PRO A 137 -24.76 17.14 10.19
C PRO A 137 -24.14 18.49 10.55
N ILE A 138 -22.89 18.48 10.99
CA ILE A 138 -22.11 19.68 11.28
C ILE A 138 -20.96 19.72 10.26
N PRO A 139 -21.06 20.58 9.23
CA PRO A 139 -20.04 20.68 8.19
C PRO A 139 -18.67 21.06 8.73
N GLY A 140 -17.61 20.73 7.97
CA GLY A 140 -16.25 21.21 8.22
C GLY A 140 -16.22 22.70 8.52
N GLN A 141 -15.48 23.10 9.57
CA GLN A 141 -15.34 24.51 9.96
C GLN A 141 -16.61 25.23 10.43
N VAL A 142 -17.69 24.49 10.65
CA VAL A 142 -18.93 24.99 11.25
C VAL A 142 -19.07 24.38 12.64
N SER A 143 -19.54 25.17 13.59
CA SER A 143 -19.95 24.69 14.91
C SER A 143 -21.47 24.77 15.07
N TYR A 144 -22.00 24.01 16.02
CA TYR A 144 -23.40 23.99 16.39
C TYR A 144 -23.52 24.29 17.88
N GLY A 145 -24.11 25.44 18.21
CA GLY A 145 -24.08 25.96 19.58
C GLY A 145 -25.34 26.71 19.99
N LEU A 146 -25.49 26.95 21.29
CA LEU A 146 -26.57 27.75 21.84
C LEU A 146 -26.47 29.19 21.36
N ASN A 147 -27.61 29.84 21.15
CA ASN A 147 -27.67 31.28 20.88
C ASN A 147 -27.97 32.06 22.17
N PRO A 148 -27.26 33.17 22.46
CA PRO A 148 -27.52 33.98 23.65
C PRO A 148 -28.89 34.67 23.64
N ASP A 149 -29.39 35.02 22.45
CA ASP A 149 -30.60 35.84 22.27
C ASP A 149 -31.84 35.01 21.93
N GLN A 150 -31.67 33.75 21.50
CA GLN A 150 -32.74 32.87 21.04
C GLN A 150 -32.61 31.46 21.63
N PRO A 151 -33.72 30.83 22.05
CA PRO A 151 -33.68 29.46 22.54
C PRO A 151 -33.39 28.49 21.40
N GLY A 152 -32.47 27.55 21.62
CA GLY A 152 -32.11 26.49 20.68
C GLY A 152 -30.65 26.49 20.27
N PHE A 153 -30.28 25.48 19.49
CA PHE A 153 -28.96 25.38 18.86
C PHE A 153 -29.02 25.93 17.44
N PHE A 154 -27.93 26.58 17.02
CA PHE A 154 -27.77 27.22 15.73
C PHE A 154 -26.38 26.91 15.18
N TYR A 155 -26.24 26.98 13.86
CA TYR A 155 -24.96 26.84 13.18
C TYR A 155 -24.20 28.16 13.18
N TYR A 156 -22.89 28.10 13.40
CA TYR A 156 -21.99 29.25 13.31
C TYR A 156 -20.87 28.95 12.33
N SER A 157 -20.73 29.81 11.32
CA SER A 157 -19.62 29.75 10.36
C SER A 157 -18.32 30.34 10.89
N ASN A 158 -18.38 31.01 12.04
CA ASN A 158 -17.24 31.52 12.80
C ASN A 158 -17.40 31.05 14.25
N PRO A 159 -16.90 29.85 14.59
CA PRO A 159 -17.01 29.30 15.94
C PRO A 159 -16.31 30.16 16.99
N THR A 160 -16.69 30.02 18.27
CA THR A 160 -16.21 30.86 19.37
C THR A 160 -15.67 30.06 20.55
N PRO A 161 -14.66 29.19 20.36
CA PRO A 161 -14.10 28.41 21.46
C PRO A 161 -13.54 29.31 22.57
N GLY A 162 -13.91 29.02 23.80
CA GLY A 162 -13.59 29.75 25.03
C GLY A 162 -14.34 31.06 25.21
N ALA A 163 -15.37 31.36 24.41
CA ALA A 163 -16.04 32.66 24.40
C ALA A 163 -17.56 32.56 24.12
N PRO A 164 -18.35 33.62 24.43
CA PRO A 164 -19.78 33.64 24.09
C PRO A 164 -20.07 33.59 22.59
N ASN A 165 -21.05 32.76 22.19
CA ASN A 165 -21.53 32.54 20.81
C ASN A 165 -22.24 33.78 20.21
N THR A 166 -21.48 34.85 19.95
CA THR A 166 -22.00 36.17 19.51
C THR A 166 -21.84 36.41 18.00
N THR A 167 -21.30 35.43 17.27
CA THR A 167 -21.19 35.50 15.80
C THR A 167 -22.54 35.22 15.14
N LYS A 168 -22.61 35.39 13.82
CA LYS A 168 -23.86 35.24 13.05
C LYS A 168 -24.35 33.79 13.11
N ALA A 169 -25.50 33.60 13.77
CA ALA A 169 -26.20 32.32 13.88
C ALA A 169 -27.06 32.01 12.65
N TYR A 170 -27.14 30.73 12.29
CA TYR A 170 -27.99 30.21 11.22
C TYR A 170 -28.85 29.06 11.73
N ALA A 171 -30.15 29.07 11.43
CA ALA A 171 -31.07 28.05 11.94
C ALA A 171 -30.96 26.72 11.17
N GLU A 172 -30.54 26.78 9.90
CA GLU A 172 -30.46 25.61 9.02
C GLU A 172 -29.22 25.66 8.12
N ILE A 173 -28.64 24.50 7.84
CA ILE A 173 -27.73 24.31 6.72
C ILE A 173 -28.54 24.18 5.44
N LEU A 174 -28.18 24.94 4.41
CA LEU A 174 -28.73 24.79 3.07
C LEU A 174 -27.94 23.73 2.30
N ASN A 175 -28.40 22.49 2.36
CA ASN A 175 -27.85 21.37 1.58
C ASN A 175 -28.40 21.38 0.16
N ALA A 176 -27.93 22.33 -0.66
CA ALA A 176 -28.29 22.41 -2.07
C ALA A 176 -27.15 22.92 -2.93
N GLU A 177 -26.99 22.30 -4.09
CA GLU A 177 -25.97 22.64 -5.08
C GLU A 177 -26.59 23.42 -6.24
N PRO A 178 -25.94 24.47 -6.75
CA PRO A 178 -26.35 25.13 -7.98
C PRO A 178 -26.27 24.18 -9.18
N PHE A 179 -27.29 24.21 -10.04
CA PHE A 179 -27.30 23.47 -11.30
C PHE A 179 -26.52 24.25 -12.37
N PHE A 180 -25.45 23.64 -12.88
CA PHE A 180 -24.70 24.13 -14.02
C PHE A 180 -25.21 23.49 -15.32
N SER A 181 -25.39 24.28 -16.38
CA SER A 181 -25.78 23.76 -17.71
C SER A 181 -24.75 22.83 -18.36
N HIS A 182 -23.50 22.90 -17.92
CA HIS A 182 -22.38 22.12 -18.43
C HIS A 182 -21.55 21.61 -17.25
N THR A 183 -20.97 20.41 -17.39
CA THR A 183 -20.04 19.85 -16.41
C THR A 183 -18.64 20.42 -16.60
N GLY A 184 -17.80 20.43 -15.56
CA GLY A 184 -16.38 20.74 -15.72
C GLY A 184 -15.69 19.76 -16.67
N GLY A 185 -14.79 20.24 -17.53
CA GLY A 185 -14.15 19.42 -18.56
C GLY A 185 -13.62 20.20 -19.76
N PHE A 186 -13.35 19.47 -20.84
CA PHE A 186 -12.79 20.00 -22.09
C PHE A 186 -13.87 20.22 -23.15
N TYR A 187 -13.81 21.35 -23.83
CA TYR A 187 -14.78 21.79 -24.84
C TYR A 187 -14.06 22.29 -26.09
N THR A 188 -14.57 21.94 -27.26
CA THR A 188 -13.98 22.34 -28.54
C THR A 188 -14.33 23.76 -28.97
N GLU A 189 -15.43 24.31 -28.44
CA GLU A 189 -15.96 25.62 -28.81
C GLU A 189 -16.41 26.40 -27.57
N PRO A 190 -16.36 27.75 -27.61
CA PRO A 190 -16.94 28.60 -26.56
C PRO A 190 -18.45 28.40 -26.39
N PHE A 191 -18.96 28.66 -25.19
CA PHE A 191 -20.39 28.52 -24.87
C PHE A 191 -20.85 29.46 -23.73
N GLU A 192 -22.16 29.61 -23.59
CA GLU A 192 -22.78 30.30 -22.45
C GLU A 192 -23.12 29.28 -21.34
N LEU A 193 -22.49 29.45 -20.18
CA LEU A 193 -22.73 28.67 -18.98
C LEU A 193 -23.83 29.32 -18.15
N THR A 194 -25.00 28.69 -18.13
CA THR A 194 -26.06 29.08 -17.19
C THR A 194 -25.93 28.35 -15.86
N ILE A 195 -26.09 29.07 -14.75
CA ILE A 195 -26.18 28.53 -13.38
C ILE A 195 -27.60 28.80 -12.85
N SER A 196 -28.24 27.82 -12.22
CA SER A 196 -29.62 27.94 -11.74
C SER A 196 -29.85 27.21 -10.41
N THR A 197 -30.96 27.55 -9.75
CA THR A 197 -31.42 26.89 -8.53
C THR A 197 -32.93 26.81 -8.55
N ASP A 198 -33.48 25.73 -8.00
CA ASP A 198 -34.91 25.52 -7.82
C ASP A 198 -35.42 26.02 -6.45
N ILE A 199 -34.52 26.53 -5.60
CA ILE A 199 -34.86 27.02 -4.25
C ILE A 199 -35.53 28.39 -4.35
N PRO A 200 -36.83 28.52 -4.00
CA PRO A 200 -37.52 29.80 -4.08
C PRO A 200 -36.90 30.86 -3.17
N GLY A 201 -36.67 32.06 -3.70
CA GLY A 201 -36.11 33.19 -2.95
C GLY A 201 -34.61 33.11 -2.70
N ALA A 202 -33.90 32.10 -3.22
CA ALA A 202 -32.46 32.02 -3.12
C ALA A 202 -31.77 32.85 -4.22
N THR A 203 -30.53 33.29 -3.93
CA THR A 203 -29.65 34.00 -4.87
C THR A 203 -28.36 33.20 -5.05
N ILE A 204 -27.83 33.14 -6.27
CA ILE A 204 -26.56 32.48 -6.57
C ILE A 204 -25.43 33.50 -6.53
N TYR A 205 -24.32 33.11 -5.91
CA TYR A 205 -23.08 33.88 -5.87
C TYR A 205 -21.94 33.03 -6.40
N TYR A 206 -21.00 33.63 -7.12
CA TYR A 206 -19.90 32.91 -7.75
C TYR A 206 -18.57 33.69 -7.75
N THR A 207 -17.48 32.97 -8.00
CA THR A 207 -16.11 33.49 -8.16
C THR A 207 -15.44 32.84 -9.36
N LEU A 208 -14.47 33.55 -9.94
CA LEU A 208 -13.66 33.10 -11.10
C LEU A 208 -12.15 33.06 -10.80
N ASP A 209 -11.75 33.49 -9.61
CA ASP A 209 -10.37 33.62 -9.14
C ASP A 209 -9.97 32.46 -8.20
N GLY A 210 -10.89 31.53 -7.93
CA GLY A 210 -10.74 30.41 -7.01
C GLY A 210 -11.11 30.71 -5.55
N SER A 211 -11.37 31.98 -5.19
CA SER A 211 -11.81 32.36 -3.84
C SER A 211 -13.16 31.72 -3.47
N GLU A 212 -13.38 31.50 -2.18
CA GLU A 212 -14.68 31.02 -1.68
C GLU A 212 -15.77 32.08 -1.94
N PRO A 213 -16.86 31.75 -2.65
CA PRO A 213 -17.96 32.70 -2.86
C PRO A 213 -18.54 33.15 -1.51
N ASN A 214 -18.50 34.46 -1.25
CA ASN A 214 -19.02 35.06 -0.03
C ASN A 214 -19.89 36.28 -0.37
N PRO A 215 -21.21 36.26 -0.06
CA PRO A 215 -22.12 37.38 -0.30
C PRO A 215 -21.70 38.68 0.42
N ASP A 216 -20.88 38.59 1.46
CA ASP A 216 -20.35 39.74 2.19
C ASP A 216 -19.07 40.31 1.53
N ASN A 217 -18.55 39.67 0.46
CA ASN A 217 -17.35 40.08 -0.30
C ASN A 217 -17.69 40.57 -1.73
N LEU A 218 -18.79 41.30 -1.88
CA LEU A 218 -19.19 41.89 -3.17
C LEU A 218 -18.33 43.09 -3.58
N ASP A 219 -17.67 43.76 -2.63
CA ASP A 219 -16.81 44.92 -2.89
C ASP A 219 -15.33 44.55 -3.10
N GLY A 220 -14.99 43.27 -2.94
CA GLY A 220 -13.62 42.77 -3.04
C GLY A 220 -12.86 42.85 -1.72
N THR A 221 -11.95 41.90 -1.52
CA THR A 221 -11.05 41.85 -0.36
C THR A 221 -9.62 41.80 -0.87
N ASN A 222 -8.82 42.79 -0.46
CA ASN A 222 -7.41 42.83 -0.78
C ASN A 222 -6.59 41.88 0.11
N TYR A 223 -5.54 41.30 -0.45
CA TYR A 223 -4.49 40.63 0.31
C TYR A 223 -3.12 41.01 -0.24
N GLN A 224 -2.09 40.78 0.57
CA GLN A 224 -0.73 41.22 0.29
C GLN A 224 0.20 40.04 0.01
N TYR A 225 1.16 40.25 -0.88
CA TYR A 225 2.24 39.31 -1.17
C TYR A 225 3.54 40.07 -1.48
N LYS A 226 4.65 39.34 -1.61
CA LYS A 226 5.95 39.90 -2.01
C LYS A 226 6.57 39.09 -3.13
N ASN A 227 7.21 39.78 -4.07
CA ASN A 227 8.04 39.15 -5.09
C ASN A 227 9.53 39.18 -4.77
N ARG A 228 9.95 39.97 -3.79
CA ARG A 228 11.33 40.04 -3.31
C ARG A 228 11.35 39.93 -1.80
N TYR A 229 12.18 39.04 -1.29
CA TYR A 229 12.39 38.84 0.13
C TYR A 229 13.86 39.23 0.44
N PRO A 230 14.17 39.87 1.59
CA PRO A 230 13.22 40.31 2.61
C PRO A 230 12.71 41.74 2.34
N HIS A 231 13.44 42.45 1.48
CA HIS A 231 13.34 43.89 1.28
C HIS A 231 12.52 44.27 0.03
N GLY A 232 11.55 43.44 -0.36
CA GLY A 232 10.59 43.78 -1.42
C GLY A 232 9.37 44.54 -0.91
N GLU A 233 8.82 45.36 -1.79
CA GLU A 233 7.54 46.05 -1.58
C GLU A 233 6.39 45.05 -1.44
N PHE A 234 5.40 45.40 -0.63
CA PHE A 234 4.13 44.69 -0.60
C PHE A 234 3.35 44.99 -1.88
N LEU A 235 2.96 43.93 -2.57
CA LEU A 235 2.08 43.96 -3.72
C LEU A 235 0.68 43.53 -3.27
N THR A 236 -0.36 44.04 -3.94
CA THR A 236 -1.75 43.80 -3.56
C THR A 236 -2.49 43.10 -4.70
N ARG A 237 -3.32 42.13 -4.34
CA ARG A 237 -4.32 41.50 -5.22
C ARG A 237 -5.67 41.51 -4.52
N GLU A 238 -6.73 41.45 -5.30
CA GLU A 238 -8.12 41.50 -4.83
C GLU A 238 -8.83 40.20 -5.20
N VAL A 239 -9.50 39.59 -4.21
CA VAL A 239 -10.45 38.49 -4.45
C VAL A 239 -11.88 39.00 -4.31
N ARG A 240 -12.78 38.60 -5.20
CA ARG A 240 -14.13 39.17 -5.25
C ARG A 240 -15.22 38.16 -5.58
N THR A 241 -16.36 38.30 -4.91
CA THR A 241 -17.58 37.55 -5.22
C THR A 241 -18.51 38.35 -6.12
N PHE A 242 -19.15 37.65 -7.05
CA PHE A 242 -20.15 38.20 -7.94
C PHE A 242 -21.53 37.60 -7.65
N ARG A 243 -22.56 38.42 -7.79
CA ARG A 243 -23.94 37.92 -7.84
C ARG A 243 -24.20 37.43 -9.26
N TYR A 244 -24.76 36.23 -9.39
CA TYR A 244 -25.12 35.68 -10.70
C TYR A 244 -26.43 36.32 -11.21
N GLU A 245 -26.33 37.04 -12.33
CA GLU A 245 -27.46 37.74 -12.95
C GLU A 245 -27.68 37.33 -14.42
N GLU A 246 -26.62 36.94 -15.13
CA GLU A 246 -26.63 36.58 -16.55
C GLU A 246 -25.70 35.37 -16.81
N PRO A 247 -25.86 34.62 -17.92
CA PRO A 247 -24.98 33.51 -18.29
C PRO A 247 -23.51 33.92 -18.37
N LEU A 248 -22.60 33.03 -17.95
CA LEU A 248 -21.15 33.25 -18.04
C LEU A 248 -20.64 32.79 -19.40
N TYR A 249 -19.87 33.63 -20.11
CA TYR A 249 -19.25 33.22 -21.36
C TYR A 249 -17.96 32.44 -21.10
N ILE A 250 -17.94 31.16 -21.48
CA ILE A 250 -16.80 30.26 -21.34
C ILE A 250 -16.07 30.16 -22.68
N TYR A 251 -14.78 30.46 -22.71
CA TYR A 251 -13.97 30.57 -23.94
C TYR A 251 -12.50 30.21 -23.70
N ASP A 252 -11.71 30.14 -24.77
CA ASP A 252 -10.27 29.96 -24.70
C ASP A 252 -9.57 31.23 -24.20
N ARG A 253 -9.14 31.21 -22.94
CA ARG A 253 -8.46 32.35 -22.30
C ARG A 253 -6.94 32.38 -22.52
N SER A 254 -6.39 31.56 -23.42
CA SER A 254 -4.95 31.44 -23.61
C SER A 254 -4.27 32.76 -23.97
N ALA A 255 -4.99 33.68 -24.62
CA ALA A 255 -4.48 34.99 -25.00
C ALA A 255 -4.31 35.96 -23.81
N GLU A 256 -4.94 35.70 -22.67
CA GLU A 256 -4.87 36.57 -21.48
C GLU A 256 -3.52 36.49 -20.78
N PRO A 257 -3.06 37.56 -20.10
CA PRO A 257 -1.85 37.50 -19.29
C PRO A 257 -2.00 36.45 -18.19
N TYR A 258 -0.88 35.82 -17.81
CA TYR A 258 -0.83 35.09 -16.53
C TYR A 258 -0.83 36.10 -15.38
N GLU A 259 -1.38 35.68 -14.25
CA GLU A 259 -1.44 36.46 -13.02
C GLU A 259 -0.68 35.75 -11.90
N LEU A 260 -1.04 34.48 -11.62
CA LEU A 260 -0.47 33.72 -10.51
C LEU A 260 0.97 33.31 -10.75
N ALA A 261 1.34 33.00 -12.00
CA ALA A 261 2.75 32.77 -12.35
C ALA A 261 3.65 34.00 -12.09
N GLY A 262 3.06 35.20 -11.96
CA GLY A 262 3.74 36.44 -11.59
C GLY A 262 4.09 36.58 -10.11
N ILE A 263 3.70 35.62 -9.27
CA ILE A 263 3.99 35.61 -7.83
C ILE A 263 5.22 34.74 -7.54
N ASN A 264 6.17 35.29 -6.80
CA ASN A 264 7.38 34.57 -6.42
C ASN A 264 7.11 33.54 -5.32
N SER A 265 7.37 32.27 -5.60
CA SER A 265 7.23 31.17 -4.64
C SER A 265 8.51 30.87 -3.84
N ARG A 266 9.56 31.69 -3.98
CA ARG A 266 10.86 31.53 -3.32
C ARG A 266 11.28 32.79 -2.57
N PHE A 267 12.21 32.66 -1.62
CA PHE A 267 12.88 33.83 -1.01
C PHE A 267 14.15 34.26 -1.77
N THR A 268 14.73 33.39 -2.59
CA THR A 268 15.79 33.74 -3.54
C THR A 268 15.17 33.86 -4.93
N SER A 269 15.67 34.74 -5.80
CA SER A 269 15.21 34.95 -7.19
C SER A 269 13.94 35.80 -7.37
N GLU A 270 13.62 36.08 -8.65
CA GLU A 270 12.39 36.72 -9.14
C GLU A 270 11.33 35.65 -9.47
N PRO A 271 10.05 36.04 -9.70
CA PRO A 271 9.04 35.11 -10.24
C PRO A 271 9.54 34.38 -11.50
N HIS A 272 9.27 33.07 -11.59
CA HIS A 272 9.58 32.28 -12.78
C HIS A 272 8.43 32.39 -13.77
N LEU A 273 8.57 33.36 -14.68
CA LEU A 273 7.57 33.71 -15.68
C LEU A 273 7.67 32.80 -16.92
N PRO A 274 6.55 32.38 -17.51
CA PRO A 274 6.57 31.73 -18.82
C PRO A 274 6.98 32.76 -19.91
N PRO A 275 7.58 32.33 -21.04
CA PRO A 275 8.03 33.21 -22.10
C PRO A 275 6.86 33.84 -22.89
N SER A 276 5.67 33.26 -22.79
CA SER A 276 4.43 33.74 -23.39
C SER A 276 3.22 33.34 -22.55
N ASN A 277 2.05 33.86 -22.90
CA ASN A 277 0.80 33.39 -22.29
C ASN A 277 0.60 31.90 -22.59
N MET A 278 0.13 31.17 -21.58
CA MET A 278 -0.06 29.73 -21.61
C MET A 278 -1.53 29.37 -21.75
N PHE A 279 -1.79 28.11 -22.09
CA PHE A 279 -3.13 27.53 -22.01
C PHE A 279 -3.67 27.61 -20.58
N LYS A 280 -4.96 27.90 -20.45
CA LYS A 280 -5.62 28.06 -19.15
C LYS A 280 -7.07 27.58 -19.20
N GLY A 281 -7.58 27.20 -18.04
CA GLY A 281 -9.00 26.92 -17.82
C GLY A 281 -9.72 28.05 -17.08
N ILE A 282 -11.05 27.96 -17.03
CA ILE A 282 -11.96 28.84 -16.31
C ILE A 282 -12.49 28.10 -15.08
N PRO A 283 -11.96 28.35 -13.86
CA PRO A 283 -12.61 27.84 -12.66
C PRO A 283 -13.86 28.68 -12.38
N VAL A 284 -14.95 28.01 -12.03
CA VAL A 284 -16.18 28.64 -11.55
C VAL A 284 -16.56 27.96 -10.24
N ARG A 285 -16.59 28.73 -9.15
CA ARG A 285 -17.11 28.27 -7.87
C ARG A 285 -18.41 29.00 -7.59
N ALA A 286 -19.45 28.29 -7.17
CA ALA A 286 -20.75 28.90 -6.90
C ALA A 286 -21.40 28.33 -5.64
N ILE A 287 -22.13 29.19 -4.94
CA ILE A 287 -23.02 28.83 -3.83
C ILE A 287 -24.44 29.31 -4.11
N ILE A 288 -25.41 28.64 -3.50
CA ILE A 288 -26.77 29.15 -3.36
C ILE A 288 -26.88 29.78 -1.97
N LYS A 289 -27.40 31.00 -1.86
CA LYS A 289 -27.67 31.67 -0.59
C LYS A 289 -29.17 31.94 -0.43
N LYS A 290 -29.72 31.52 0.71
CA LYS A 290 -31.06 31.85 1.16
C LYS A 290 -30.96 32.56 2.51
N GLU A 291 -31.88 33.49 2.77
CA GLU A 291 -31.90 34.21 4.04
C GLU A 291 -32.12 33.24 5.22
N GLY A 292 -31.38 33.44 6.31
CA GLY A 292 -31.45 32.59 7.51
C GLY A 292 -30.69 31.26 7.45
N THR A 293 -30.09 30.91 6.30
CA THR A 293 -29.40 29.63 6.10
C THR A 293 -27.89 29.78 5.95
N LEU A 294 -27.14 28.75 6.33
CA LEU A 294 -25.71 28.62 6.09
C LEU A 294 -25.46 27.68 4.91
N THR A 295 -24.64 28.09 3.95
CA THR A 295 -24.22 27.25 2.82
C THR A 295 -22.73 27.01 2.98
N PRO A 296 -22.30 25.82 3.46
CA PRO A 296 -20.93 25.61 3.91
C PRO A 296 -19.94 25.36 2.76
N ASN A 297 -20.40 24.74 1.66
CA ASN A 297 -19.51 24.28 0.58
C ASN A 297 -19.95 24.85 -0.77
N PRO A 298 -19.04 25.39 -1.59
CA PRO A 298 -19.34 25.71 -2.98
C PRO A 298 -19.27 24.48 -3.89
N THR A 299 -20.07 24.51 -4.96
CA THR A 299 -19.86 23.63 -6.12
C THR A 299 -18.82 24.28 -7.03
N THR A 300 -17.82 23.51 -7.46
CA THR A 300 -16.71 23.99 -8.28
C THR A 300 -16.58 23.19 -9.56
N HIS A 301 -16.40 23.88 -10.69
CA HIS A 301 -16.07 23.27 -11.97
C HIS A 301 -14.99 24.07 -12.69
N THR A 302 -14.05 23.37 -13.33
CA THR A 302 -13.09 23.99 -14.24
C THR A 302 -13.41 23.64 -15.69
N TYR A 303 -13.45 24.65 -16.56
CA TYR A 303 -13.73 24.50 -17.98
C TYR A 303 -12.50 24.83 -18.83
N PHE A 304 -12.13 23.94 -19.75
CA PHE A 304 -11.01 24.09 -20.67
C PHE A 304 -11.55 24.18 -22.09
N VAL A 305 -11.30 25.27 -22.81
CA VAL A 305 -11.78 25.46 -24.19
C VAL A 305 -10.61 25.49 -25.15
N THR A 306 -10.60 24.58 -26.11
CA THR A 306 -9.52 24.44 -27.09
C THR A 306 -9.98 23.59 -28.28
N PRO A 307 -9.56 23.88 -29.53
CA PRO A 307 -10.03 23.11 -30.70
C PRO A 307 -9.83 21.60 -30.59
N GLU A 308 -8.80 21.15 -29.88
CA GLU A 308 -8.49 19.73 -29.65
C GLU A 308 -9.39 19.06 -28.60
N GLY A 309 -10.18 19.83 -27.84
CA GLY A 309 -10.97 19.33 -26.72
C GLY A 309 -10.10 18.54 -25.74
N GLY A 310 -10.57 17.34 -25.37
CA GLY A 310 -9.83 16.44 -24.47
C GLY A 310 -8.47 15.98 -25.02
N GLU A 311 -8.27 15.98 -26.34
CA GLU A 311 -7.01 15.49 -26.96
C GLU A 311 -5.84 16.48 -26.85
N ARG A 312 -6.07 17.68 -26.29
CA ARG A 312 -5.04 18.71 -26.07
C ARG A 312 -3.83 18.20 -25.28
N PHE A 313 -4.06 17.31 -24.32
CA PHE A 313 -3.04 16.72 -23.45
C PHE A 313 -3.01 15.22 -23.65
N SER A 314 -1.84 14.60 -23.55
CA SER A 314 -1.70 13.13 -23.57
C SER A 314 -1.87 12.52 -22.17
N LEU A 315 -1.34 13.19 -21.15
CA LEU A 315 -1.43 12.83 -19.75
C LEU A 315 -2.78 13.27 -19.14
N PRO A 316 -3.19 12.65 -18.01
CA PRO A 316 -4.31 13.14 -17.22
C PRO A 316 -4.13 14.59 -16.76
N VAL A 317 -5.24 15.24 -16.46
CA VAL A 317 -5.26 16.65 -16.04
C VAL A 317 -5.79 16.75 -14.61
N ILE A 318 -5.12 17.57 -13.79
CA ILE A 318 -5.56 17.95 -12.44
C ILE A 318 -5.85 19.44 -12.44
N SER A 319 -7.04 19.84 -12.02
CA SER A 319 -7.34 21.24 -11.68
C SER A 319 -7.42 21.39 -10.17
N MET A 320 -6.55 22.23 -9.61
CA MET A 320 -6.57 22.63 -8.22
C MET A 320 -7.17 24.02 -8.12
N VAL A 321 -8.36 24.13 -7.55
CA VAL A 321 -9.04 25.41 -7.32
C VAL A 321 -9.07 25.72 -5.83
N THR A 322 -8.51 26.86 -5.42
CA THR A 322 -8.47 27.30 -4.02
C THR A 322 -8.44 28.82 -3.94
N ASP A 323 -8.84 29.38 -2.80
CA ASP A 323 -8.62 30.80 -2.53
C ASP A 323 -7.14 31.14 -2.69
N GLU A 324 -6.81 32.06 -3.60
CA GLU A 324 -5.41 32.38 -3.94
C GLU A 324 -4.59 32.81 -2.71
N ARG A 325 -5.25 33.36 -1.68
CA ARG A 325 -4.65 33.68 -0.38
C ARG A 325 -4.11 32.45 0.35
N ASN A 326 -4.70 31.27 0.16
CA ASN A 326 -4.20 30.02 0.74
C ASN A 326 -2.80 29.65 0.23
N LEU A 327 -2.46 30.06 -0.99
CA LEU A 327 -1.17 29.79 -1.61
C LEU A 327 -0.20 30.97 -1.51
N PHE A 328 -0.69 32.20 -1.73
CA PHE A 328 0.16 33.34 -2.06
C PHE A 328 0.13 34.50 -1.06
N ASP A 329 -0.76 34.47 -0.06
CA ASP A 329 -0.78 35.49 0.97
C ASP A 329 0.53 35.53 1.77
N TYR A 330 0.97 36.74 2.11
CA TYR A 330 2.21 36.95 2.85
C TYR A 330 2.23 36.25 4.21
N GLU A 331 1.12 36.25 4.94
CA GLU A 331 1.05 35.68 6.28
C GLU A 331 0.70 34.19 6.26
N ARG A 332 -0.32 33.80 5.49
CA ARG A 332 -0.88 32.44 5.52
C ARG A 332 -0.62 31.58 4.29
N GLY A 333 -0.07 32.16 3.22
CA GLY A 333 0.15 31.50 1.94
C GLY A 333 1.19 30.39 2.04
N ILE A 334 0.78 29.15 1.73
CA ILE A 334 1.65 27.97 1.88
C ILE A 334 2.67 27.82 0.75
N TYR A 335 2.53 28.53 -0.37
CA TYR A 335 3.37 28.39 -1.55
C TYR A 335 4.49 29.44 -1.63
N VAL A 336 4.48 30.44 -0.76
CA VAL A 336 5.44 31.55 -0.75
C VAL A 336 6.39 31.47 0.44
N ALA A 337 7.49 32.23 0.39
CA ALA A 337 8.40 32.32 1.55
C ALA A 337 7.73 33.02 2.74
N GLY A 338 6.98 34.08 2.44
CA GLY A 338 6.07 34.76 3.35
C GLY A 338 6.72 35.40 4.58
N LYS A 339 5.87 35.79 5.52
CA LYS A 339 6.21 36.49 6.76
C LYS A 339 7.29 35.79 7.56
N ILE A 340 7.23 34.47 7.62
CA ILE A 340 8.15 33.67 8.42
C ILE A 340 9.60 33.78 7.90
N ALA A 341 9.79 33.91 6.58
CA ALA A 341 11.12 34.09 6.01
C ALA A 341 11.71 35.45 6.41
N ASP A 342 10.89 36.51 6.34
CA ASP A 342 11.29 37.88 6.73
C ASP A 342 11.60 37.96 8.23
N ASP A 343 10.73 37.40 9.07
CA ASP A 343 10.94 37.34 10.52
C ASP A 343 12.23 36.57 10.85
N SER A 344 12.50 35.45 10.17
CA SER A 344 13.74 34.69 10.33
C SER A 344 14.97 35.48 9.89
N TYR A 345 14.89 36.24 8.79
CA TYR A 345 15.99 37.08 8.33
C TYR A 345 16.29 38.20 9.32
N ASN A 346 15.25 38.87 9.82
CA ASN A 346 15.40 39.97 10.77
C ASN A 346 16.09 39.52 12.07
N GLN A 347 15.98 38.24 12.42
CA GLN A 347 16.66 37.66 13.58
C GLN A 347 18.11 37.23 13.27
N ASN A 348 18.36 36.57 12.13
CA ASN A 348 19.62 35.87 11.88
C ASN A 348 20.51 36.51 10.78
N SER A 349 20.01 37.52 10.07
CA SER A 349 20.67 38.25 8.97
C SER A 349 21.25 37.36 7.85
N THR A 350 20.81 36.10 7.75
CA THR A 350 21.30 35.12 6.78
C THR A 350 20.17 34.18 6.37
N TRP A 351 20.22 33.70 5.13
CA TRP A 351 19.32 32.66 4.63
C TRP A 351 20.06 31.47 4.04
N SER A 352 19.44 30.31 4.18
CA SER A 352 19.78 29.08 3.49
C SER A 352 18.51 28.35 3.08
N VAL A 353 18.63 27.29 2.28
CA VAL A 353 17.50 26.41 1.93
C VAL A 353 16.81 25.77 3.15
N TRP A 354 17.47 25.80 4.32
CA TRP A 354 16.95 25.32 5.60
C TRP A 354 16.34 26.41 6.47
N SER A 355 16.41 27.68 6.04
CA SER A 355 15.80 28.78 6.78
C SER A 355 14.29 28.58 6.88
N PRO A 356 13.67 28.87 8.04
CA PRO A 356 12.24 28.76 8.20
C PRO A 356 11.49 29.74 7.27
N THR A 357 10.42 29.26 6.64
CA THR A 357 9.51 30.02 5.76
C THR A 357 8.07 29.54 5.95
N ASN A 358 7.09 30.16 5.29
CA ASN A 358 5.71 29.69 5.27
C ASN A 358 5.61 28.30 4.62
N TYR A 359 6.21 28.09 3.44
CA TYR A 359 6.17 26.77 2.79
C TYR A 359 6.90 25.68 3.59
N ASN A 360 7.74 26.02 4.58
CA ASN A 360 8.39 25.05 5.46
C ASN A 360 7.55 24.61 6.66
N ARG A 361 6.32 25.09 6.81
CA ARG A 361 5.49 24.79 7.98
C ARG A 361 4.82 23.41 7.91
N ARG A 362 4.33 22.95 9.05
CA ARG A 362 3.85 21.58 9.30
C ARG A 362 2.47 21.64 9.97
N GLY A 363 2.03 20.51 10.53
CA GLY A 363 0.68 20.27 11.06
C GLY A 363 -0.49 20.66 10.14
N THR A 364 -1.69 20.49 10.68
CA THR A 364 -2.98 20.79 10.06
C THR A 364 -3.23 22.31 10.00
N GLU A 365 -2.57 23.10 10.84
CA GLU A 365 -2.59 24.57 10.85
C GLU A 365 -2.00 25.19 9.57
N TRP A 366 -1.17 24.44 8.84
CA TRP A 366 -0.67 24.81 7.49
C TRP A 366 -1.23 23.94 6.37
N GLU A 367 -2.33 23.23 6.63
CA GLU A 367 -3.17 22.63 5.59
C GLU A 367 -4.17 23.67 5.08
N ARG A 368 -4.49 23.63 3.80
CA ARG A 368 -5.45 24.57 3.17
C ARG A 368 -6.51 23.80 2.40
N PRO A 369 -7.78 24.28 2.38
CA PRO A 369 -8.80 23.68 1.55
C PRO A 369 -8.51 23.90 0.07
N ASN A 370 -8.82 22.91 -0.74
CA ASN A 370 -8.70 22.96 -2.19
C ASN A 370 -9.79 22.08 -2.81
N ASN A 371 -10.46 22.58 -3.85
CA ASN A 371 -11.22 21.72 -4.72
C ASN A 371 -10.26 21.04 -5.71
N PHE A 372 -10.25 19.72 -5.70
CA PHE A 372 -9.41 18.87 -6.54
C PHE A 372 -10.28 18.21 -7.61
N GLU A 373 -10.03 18.58 -8.87
CA GLU A 373 -10.64 17.95 -10.04
C GLU A 373 -9.62 17.08 -10.78
N TYR A 374 -9.97 15.83 -11.11
CA TYR A 374 -9.12 14.92 -11.88
C TYR A 374 -9.84 14.40 -13.13
N PHE A 375 -9.20 14.56 -14.28
CA PHE A 375 -9.72 14.14 -15.58
C PHE A 375 -8.85 13.01 -16.14
N SER A 376 -9.27 11.75 -15.96
CA SER A 376 -8.45 10.58 -16.35
C SER A 376 -8.42 10.33 -17.87
N ASN A 377 -9.60 10.40 -18.50
CA ASN A 377 -9.80 10.11 -19.92
C ASN A 377 -10.17 11.36 -20.72
N LYS A 378 -10.01 12.54 -20.10
CA LYS A 378 -10.14 13.87 -20.73
C LYS A 378 -11.55 14.23 -21.26
N SER A 379 -12.47 13.27 -21.27
CA SER A 379 -13.86 13.41 -21.70
C SER A 379 -14.86 13.65 -20.56
N ASP A 380 -14.56 13.21 -19.34
CA ASP A 380 -15.41 13.40 -18.15
C ASP A 380 -14.56 13.59 -16.87
N ASN A 381 -15.05 14.45 -15.97
CA ASN A 381 -14.45 14.63 -14.66
C ASN A 381 -14.61 13.36 -13.82
N THR A 382 -13.49 12.72 -13.47
CA THR A 382 -13.45 11.44 -12.77
C THR A 382 -13.48 11.63 -11.24
N VAL A 383 -13.01 12.78 -10.73
CA VAL A 383 -13.03 13.12 -9.30
C VAL A 383 -13.23 14.62 -9.17
N ASN A 384 -14.26 15.05 -8.42
CA ASN A 384 -14.45 16.46 -8.05
C ASN A 384 -14.81 16.53 -6.56
N ARG A 385 -13.90 17.01 -5.72
CA ARG A 385 -14.14 17.12 -4.27
C ARG A 385 -13.22 18.10 -3.58
N THR A 386 -13.63 18.56 -2.40
CA THR A 386 -12.77 19.33 -1.52
C THR A 386 -11.79 18.40 -0.80
N VAL A 387 -10.54 18.83 -0.70
CA VAL A 387 -9.41 18.12 -0.10
C VAL A 387 -8.52 19.10 0.66
N GLY A 388 -7.72 18.59 1.58
CA GLY A 388 -6.64 19.37 2.21
C GLY A 388 -5.37 19.33 1.38
N ILE A 389 -4.67 20.46 1.28
CA ILE A 389 -3.36 20.55 0.63
C ILE A 389 -2.29 21.15 1.55
N ARG A 390 -1.05 20.65 1.44
CA ARG A 390 0.13 21.18 2.15
C ARG A 390 1.40 20.96 1.33
N ILE A 391 2.44 21.76 1.54
CA ILE A 391 3.71 21.55 0.82
C ILE A 391 4.49 20.32 1.30
N HIS A 392 4.86 19.46 0.34
CA HIS A 392 5.66 18.25 0.54
C HIS A 392 7.17 18.50 0.31
N GLY A 393 8.02 17.67 0.92
CA GLY A 393 9.48 17.63 0.68
C GLY A 393 10.33 18.03 1.88
N ALA A 394 11.60 18.32 1.61
CA ALA A 394 12.55 18.91 2.56
C ALA A 394 13.21 20.13 1.89
N ALA A 395 14.41 19.98 1.34
CA ALA A 395 15.07 21.03 0.55
C ALA A 395 14.30 21.39 -0.72
N SER A 396 13.61 20.42 -1.35
CA SER A 396 12.79 20.62 -2.55
C SER A 396 11.61 21.59 -2.36
N ARG A 397 11.25 21.92 -1.12
CA ARG A 397 10.28 23.00 -0.84
C ARG A 397 10.76 24.37 -1.30
N HIS A 398 12.07 24.55 -1.45
CA HIS A 398 12.63 25.76 -2.03
C HIS A 398 12.50 25.81 -3.55
N SER A 399 12.06 24.75 -4.24
CA SER A 399 11.81 24.78 -5.69
C SER A 399 10.65 25.73 -6.06
N PRO A 400 10.63 26.32 -7.27
CA PRO A 400 9.59 27.27 -7.62
C PRO A 400 8.29 26.51 -7.97
N LEU A 401 8.43 25.36 -8.63
CA LEU A 401 7.47 24.26 -8.65
C LEU A 401 7.66 23.41 -7.39
N LYS A 402 6.72 23.49 -6.45
CA LYS A 402 6.69 22.70 -5.22
C LYS A 402 5.80 21.48 -5.34
N SER A 403 6.13 20.46 -4.54
CA SER A 403 5.30 19.27 -4.37
C SER A 403 4.16 19.54 -3.38
N PHE A 404 3.00 18.91 -3.59
CA PHE A 404 1.86 18.96 -2.67
C PHE A 404 1.63 17.61 -1.99
N ARG A 405 1.29 17.61 -0.70
CA ARG A 405 0.55 16.53 -0.05
C ARG A 405 -0.93 16.84 -0.22
N ILE A 406 -1.72 15.83 -0.61
CA ILE A 406 -3.18 15.92 -0.75
C ILE A 406 -3.82 14.99 0.27
N TYR A 407 -4.84 15.46 0.98
CA TYR A 407 -5.54 14.71 2.04
C TYR A 407 -7.04 14.67 1.77
N ALA A 408 -7.58 13.46 1.62
CA ALA A 408 -9.01 13.21 1.73
C ALA A 408 -9.32 12.93 3.21
N ARG A 409 -10.14 13.78 3.83
CA ARG A 409 -10.56 13.67 5.23
C ARG A 409 -12.06 13.90 5.32
N SER A 410 -12.69 13.34 6.35
CA SER A 410 -14.10 13.59 6.70
C SER A 410 -14.40 15.09 6.85
N SER A 411 -13.39 15.87 7.22
CA SER A 411 -13.49 17.32 7.36
C SER A 411 -13.60 18.12 6.07
N TYR A 412 -13.29 17.52 4.92
CA TYR A 412 -13.50 18.16 3.62
C TYR A 412 -14.62 17.49 2.80
N SER A 413 -15.01 16.25 3.12
CA SER A 413 -16.10 15.55 2.45
C SER A 413 -16.71 14.47 3.36
N SER A 414 -18.04 14.41 3.45
CA SER A 414 -18.75 13.36 4.19
C SER A 414 -18.54 11.98 3.55
N ASN A 415 -18.18 10.99 4.39
CA ASN A 415 -18.00 9.55 4.12
C ASN A 415 -16.96 9.07 3.09
N GLU A 416 -16.65 9.81 2.02
CA GLU A 416 -15.66 9.37 1.03
C GLU A 416 -14.26 9.93 1.31
N ILE A 417 -13.61 9.32 2.28
CA ILE A 417 -12.20 9.51 2.59
C ILE A 417 -11.24 8.94 1.55
N THR A 418 -11.69 8.68 0.32
CA THR A 418 -10.92 8.05 -0.75
C THR A 418 -10.96 8.84 -2.05
N PHE A 419 -9.83 9.07 -2.72
CA PHE A 419 -9.77 9.83 -3.96
C PHE A 419 -10.39 9.10 -5.16
N PHE A 420 -10.19 7.79 -5.27
CA PHE A 420 -10.58 6.98 -6.43
C PHE A 420 -11.21 5.67 -5.96
N ASN A 421 -12.36 5.30 -6.52
CA ASN A 421 -13.06 4.06 -6.14
C ASN A 421 -12.44 2.82 -6.80
N ASP A 422 -11.91 2.93 -8.03
CA ASP A 422 -11.50 1.79 -8.89
C ASP A 422 -10.05 1.85 -9.46
N TRP A 423 -9.06 2.33 -8.70
CA TRP A 423 -7.68 2.48 -9.23
C TRP A 423 -6.68 1.36 -8.92
N GLU A 424 -5.69 1.19 -9.82
CA GLU A 424 -4.60 0.21 -9.81
C GLU A 424 -3.94 0.02 -8.42
N GLU A 425 -3.48 -1.21 -8.14
CA GLU A 425 -2.72 -1.62 -6.94
C GLU A 425 -1.48 -0.75 -6.60
N SER A 426 -1.12 0.20 -7.48
CA SER A 426 0.07 1.04 -7.37
C SER A 426 -0.08 2.17 -6.33
N ILE A 427 -1.28 2.77 -6.12
CA ILE A 427 -1.50 3.83 -5.10
C ILE A 427 -2.31 3.27 -3.93
N GLN A 428 -1.62 2.68 -2.95
CA GLN A 428 -2.27 1.86 -1.93
C GLN A 428 -3.02 2.66 -0.84
N THR A 429 -2.70 3.94 -0.65
CA THR A 429 -3.46 4.84 0.24
C THR A 429 -4.51 5.61 -0.52
N LYS A 430 -5.75 5.13 -0.46
CA LYS A 430 -6.89 5.84 -1.06
C LYS A 430 -7.13 7.23 -0.45
N ARG A 431 -6.58 7.55 0.74
CA ARG A 431 -6.86 8.80 1.49
C ARG A 431 -5.78 9.89 1.43
N ARG A 432 -4.54 9.53 1.07
CA ARG A 432 -3.39 10.45 1.12
C ARG A 432 -2.49 10.23 -0.09
N MET A 433 -2.11 11.29 -0.78
CA MET A 433 -1.21 11.22 -1.92
C MET A 433 -0.25 12.41 -1.98
N ILE A 434 0.72 12.33 -2.89
CA ILE A 434 1.66 13.40 -3.17
C ILE A 434 1.57 13.75 -4.66
N LEU A 435 1.51 15.04 -4.99
CA LEU A 435 1.86 15.56 -6.31
C LEU A 435 3.33 15.99 -6.26
N ARG A 436 4.25 15.14 -6.71
CA ARG A 436 5.71 15.30 -6.57
C ARG A 436 6.30 16.02 -7.79
N ASN A 437 7.16 16.99 -7.54
CA ASN A 437 7.91 17.77 -8.55
C ASN A 437 9.20 17.07 -9.03
N SER A 438 9.34 15.77 -8.77
CA SER A 438 10.56 14.99 -9.08
C SER A 438 11.83 15.35 -8.29
N GLY A 439 11.73 16.11 -7.19
CA GLY A 439 12.87 16.34 -6.31
C GLY A 439 14.01 17.09 -6.99
N GLN A 440 15.22 16.54 -6.94
CA GLN A 440 16.42 17.07 -7.59
C GLN A 440 16.42 16.81 -9.12
N ASP A 441 15.66 15.82 -9.58
CA ASP A 441 15.45 15.53 -11.01
C ASP A 441 14.50 16.52 -11.70
N LEU A 442 13.93 17.49 -10.97
CA LEU A 442 13.10 18.58 -11.50
C LEU A 442 13.76 19.33 -12.67
N PHE A 443 15.07 19.52 -12.60
CA PHE A 443 15.85 20.25 -13.62
C PHE A 443 16.43 19.34 -14.71
N HIS A 444 15.97 18.08 -14.78
CA HIS A 444 16.55 17.03 -15.62
C HIS A 444 15.48 16.20 -16.33
N THR A 445 15.25 14.93 -15.93
CA THR A 445 14.33 14.07 -16.69
C THR A 445 12.89 14.16 -16.20
N MET A 446 12.68 14.59 -14.95
CA MET A 446 11.41 14.54 -14.22
C MET A 446 10.82 13.14 -13.95
N PHE A 447 11.47 12.06 -14.37
CA PHE A 447 10.97 10.71 -14.17
C PHE A 447 12.02 9.71 -13.64
N ARG A 448 13.22 10.17 -13.30
CA ARG A 448 14.33 9.29 -12.90
C ARG A 448 13.99 8.35 -11.74
N ASP A 449 13.43 8.91 -10.67
CA ASP A 449 12.94 8.14 -9.53
C ASP A 449 11.84 7.16 -9.97
N ALA A 450 10.93 7.55 -10.87
CA ALA A 450 9.89 6.66 -11.38
C ALA A 450 10.46 5.49 -12.21
N ALA A 451 11.44 5.76 -13.07
CA ALA A 451 12.13 4.71 -13.83
C ALA A 451 12.82 3.72 -12.89
N ILE A 452 13.53 4.21 -11.87
CA ILE A 452 14.18 3.35 -10.87
C ILE A 452 13.14 2.48 -10.14
N GLN A 453 12.05 3.08 -9.66
CA GLN A 453 10.97 2.38 -8.98
C GLN A 453 10.33 1.29 -9.88
N ASN A 454 10.13 1.58 -11.17
CA ASN A 454 9.60 0.60 -12.13
C ASN A 454 10.62 -0.50 -12.49
N ILE A 455 11.91 -0.17 -12.59
CA ILE A 455 12.98 -1.15 -12.86
C ILE A 455 12.97 -2.22 -11.77
N VAL A 456 12.80 -1.85 -10.50
CA VAL A 456 12.86 -2.75 -9.34
C VAL A 456 11.50 -3.22 -8.83
N LYS A 457 10.41 -2.89 -9.53
CA LYS A 457 9.07 -3.35 -9.19
C LYS A 457 9.02 -4.88 -9.19
N GLY A 458 8.73 -5.49 -8.03
CA GLY A 458 8.69 -6.94 -7.84
C GLY A 458 9.82 -7.50 -6.97
N LEU A 459 10.80 -6.69 -6.58
CA LEU A 459 11.80 -7.07 -5.58
C LEU A 459 11.21 -7.09 -4.16
N ASN A 460 11.96 -7.63 -3.19
CA ASN A 460 11.50 -7.90 -1.83
C ASN A 460 11.32 -6.65 -0.94
N PHE A 461 11.06 -5.47 -1.51
CA PHE A 461 10.85 -4.22 -0.79
C PHE A 461 9.73 -3.37 -1.41
N ASP A 462 9.23 -2.44 -0.61
CA ASP A 462 8.21 -1.48 -1.03
C ASP A 462 8.75 -0.47 -2.07
N THR A 463 7.96 -0.26 -3.13
CA THR A 463 8.19 0.73 -4.19
C THR A 463 7.06 1.76 -4.23
N GLN A 464 7.28 2.89 -4.89
CA GLN A 464 6.29 3.97 -5.04
C GLN A 464 5.61 3.98 -6.40
N ALA A 465 4.28 4.11 -6.40
CA ALA A 465 3.45 4.37 -7.58
C ALA A 465 3.95 5.55 -8.41
N TYR A 466 3.62 5.58 -9.70
CA TYR A 466 3.90 6.70 -10.59
C TYR A 466 2.71 6.98 -11.50
N ASN A 467 2.18 8.20 -11.48
CA ASN A 467 1.27 8.66 -12.53
C ASN A 467 1.43 10.18 -12.77
N PRO A 468 2.16 10.63 -13.80
CA PRO A 468 2.34 12.04 -14.14
C PRO A 468 1.04 12.68 -14.62
N SER A 469 0.84 13.96 -14.32
CA SER A 469 -0.36 14.70 -14.73
C SER A 469 -0.06 16.18 -14.97
N ASN A 470 -0.77 16.77 -15.92
CA ASN A 470 -0.77 18.21 -16.17
C ASN A 470 -1.57 18.90 -15.07
N VAL A 471 -0.93 19.78 -14.29
CA VAL A 471 -1.57 20.45 -13.16
C VAL A 471 -1.90 21.90 -13.51
N PHE A 472 -3.11 22.32 -13.15
CA PHE A 472 -3.56 23.71 -13.19
C PHE A 472 -3.84 24.21 -11.77
N ILE A 473 -3.49 25.46 -11.49
CA ILE A 473 -3.84 26.15 -10.24
C ILE A 473 -4.71 27.35 -10.58
N ASN A 474 -5.96 27.37 -10.08
CA ASN A 474 -6.98 28.37 -10.41
C ASN A 474 -7.08 28.67 -11.92
N GLY A 475 -7.01 27.61 -12.73
CA GLY A 475 -7.08 27.69 -14.18
C GLY A 475 -5.77 28.02 -14.89
N GLU A 476 -4.70 28.44 -14.22
CA GLU A 476 -3.39 28.62 -14.87
C GLU A 476 -2.60 27.32 -14.94
N TYR A 477 -2.05 27.00 -16.12
CA TYR A 477 -1.17 25.84 -16.29
C TYR A 477 0.08 25.97 -15.43
N TRP A 478 0.30 24.98 -14.56
CA TRP A 478 1.38 24.98 -13.57
C TRP A 478 2.51 24.00 -13.92
N GLY A 479 2.30 23.12 -14.89
CA GLY A 479 3.29 22.12 -15.31
C GLY A 479 2.93 20.69 -14.87
N ILE A 480 3.78 19.76 -15.27
CA ILE A 480 3.67 18.35 -14.88
C ILE A 480 4.05 18.16 -13.40
N LEU A 481 3.21 17.44 -12.64
CA LEU A 481 3.55 16.86 -11.34
C LEU A 481 3.21 15.37 -11.33
N ASN A 482 3.94 14.60 -10.54
CA ASN A 482 3.80 13.15 -10.47
C ASN A 482 2.91 12.76 -9.30
N MET A 483 1.76 12.14 -9.55
CA MET A 483 1.00 11.49 -8.49
C MET A 483 1.77 10.29 -7.95
N ARG A 484 1.95 10.28 -6.62
CA ARG A 484 2.65 9.26 -5.86
C ARG A 484 1.80 8.83 -4.66
N GLY A 485 1.86 7.56 -4.30
CA GLY A 485 1.40 7.10 -2.99
C GLY A 485 2.24 7.74 -1.88
N ARG A 486 1.62 8.13 -0.76
CA ARG A 486 2.36 8.65 0.39
C ARG A 486 2.78 7.49 1.28
N ILE A 487 4.07 7.19 1.33
CA ILE A 487 4.61 6.21 2.29
C ILE A 487 4.53 6.81 3.70
N ASP A 488 3.60 6.29 4.50
CA ASP A 488 3.39 6.56 5.93
C ASP A 488 2.74 5.32 6.58
N LYS A 489 2.41 5.36 7.88
CA LYS A 489 1.74 4.24 8.55
C LYS A 489 0.44 3.79 7.89
N HIS A 490 -0.31 4.71 7.26
CA HIS A 490 -1.56 4.34 6.60
C HIS A 490 -1.30 3.61 5.28
N TYR A 491 -0.19 3.88 4.61
CA TYR A 491 0.25 3.09 3.46
C TYR A 491 0.57 1.67 3.84
N LEU A 492 1.40 1.47 4.88
CA LEU A 492 1.76 0.14 5.34
C LEU A 492 0.54 -0.61 5.89
N ALA A 493 -0.32 0.06 6.65
CA ALA A 493 -1.57 -0.49 7.16
C ALA A 493 -2.51 -0.95 6.03
N ALA A 494 -2.71 -0.12 5.01
CA ALA A 494 -3.56 -0.46 3.87
C ALA A 494 -2.97 -1.59 3.02
N LYS A 495 -1.65 -1.54 2.75
CA LYS A 495 -0.94 -2.53 1.95
C LYS A 495 -0.97 -3.92 2.55
N TYR A 496 -0.66 -4.00 3.83
CA TYR A 496 -0.41 -5.25 4.51
C TYR A 496 -1.56 -5.69 5.41
N ASN A 497 -2.66 -4.93 5.44
CA ASN A 497 -3.83 -5.15 6.28
C ASN A 497 -3.45 -5.31 7.77
N ILE A 498 -2.66 -4.36 8.27
CA ILE A 498 -2.14 -4.34 9.64
C ILE A 498 -2.66 -3.11 10.40
N ASN A 499 -2.68 -3.19 11.74
CA ASN A 499 -3.03 -2.05 12.57
C ASN A 499 -1.98 -0.94 12.41
N PRO A 500 -2.34 0.29 11.99
CA PRO A 500 -1.38 1.40 11.84
C PRO A 500 -0.68 1.78 13.15
N GLU A 501 -1.28 1.50 14.31
CA GLU A 501 -0.69 1.76 15.63
C GLU A 501 0.25 0.65 16.11
N ALA A 502 0.39 -0.43 15.32
CA ALA A 502 1.29 -1.54 15.60
C ALA A 502 2.62 -1.46 14.82
N LEU A 503 3.05 -0.26 14.43
CA LEU A 503 4.21 -0.05 13.57
C LEU A 503 5.33 0.68 14.31
N ASP A 504 6.55 0.14 14.21
CA ASP A 504 7.77 0.92 14.42
C ASP A 504 8.29 1.32 13.04
N MET A 505 8.48 2.61 12.78
CA MET A 505 8.95 3.16 11.51
C MET A 505 10.05 4.17 11.78
N LEU A 506 11.23 3.91 11.21
CA LEU A 506 12.44 4.65 11.48
C LEU A 506 13.06 5.18 10.18
N GLU A 507 13.66 6.37 10.25
CA GLU A 507 14.33 7.00 9.11
C GLU A 507 15.72 7.50 9.52
N TYR A 508 16.74 7.15 8.75
CA TYR A 508 18.03 7.82 8.82
C TYR A 508 18.06 9.01 7.86
N MET A 509 18.15 10.21 8.44
CA MET A 509 18.37 11.48 7.74
C MET A 509 19.31 12.34 8.59
N VAL A 510 20.64 12.25 8.39
CA VAL A 510 21.66 12.88 9.26
C VAL A 510 21.83 12.17 10.61
N GLN A 511 20.73 11.69 11.18
CA GLN A 511 20.65 10.85 12.39
C GLN A 511 19.41 9.95 12.30
N LEU A 512 19.24 9.05 13.26
CA LEU A 512 18.06 8.20 13.38
C LEU A 512 16.87 9.01 13.91
N TYR A 513 15.76 9.01 13.18
CA TYR A 513 14.49 9.56 13.61
C TYR A 513 13.45 8.44 13.78
N VAL A 514 12.66 8.57 14.84
CA VAL A 514 11.45 7.78 15.04
C VAL A 514 10.32 8.49 14.31
N ILE A 515 9.76 7.85 13.28
CA ILE A 515 8.60 8.35 12.53
C ILE A 515 7.31 7.86 13.18
N GLU A 516 7.28 6.59 13.59
CA GLU A 516 6.19 5.94 14.34
C GLU A 516 6.79 4.92 15.31
N GLY A 517 6.13 4.65 16.44
CA GLY A 517 6.56 3.64 17.42
C GLY A 517 7.80 4.05 18.22
N ASP A 518 8.74 3.13 18.40
CA ASP A 518 10.02 3.37 19.08
C ASP A 518 11.24 2.81 18.31
N SER A 519 12.45 3.05 18.83
CA SER A 519 13.72 2.57 18.24
C SER A 519 14.42 1.48 19.05
N ASP A 520 13.85 1.04 20.17
CA ASP A 520 14.54 0.19 21.14
C ASP A 520 14.88 -1.18 20.53
N HIS A 521 13.93 -1.77 19.79
CA HIS A 521 14.18 -3.04 19.11
C HIS A 521 15.32 -2.91 18.09
N TYR A 522 15.38 -1.82 17.32
CA TYR A 522 16.44 -1.62 16.34
C TYR A 522 17.81 -1.41 17.01
N ASN A 523 17.86 -0.54 18.02
CA ASN A 523 19.10 -0.27 18.76
C ASN A 523 19.65 -1.56 19.39
N ASN A 524 18.79 -2.43 19.94
CA ASN A 524 19.21 -3.73 20.46
C ASN A 524 19.80 -4.67 19.40
N VAL A 525 19.29 -4.65 18.16
CA VAL A 525 19.87 -5.41 17.03
C VAL A 525 21.25 -4.88 16.69
N ILE A 526 21.40 -3.55 16.57
CA ILE A 526 22.68 -2.92 16.28
C ILE A 526 23.69 -3.22 17.39
N SER A 527 23.33 -3.04 18.66
CA SER A 527 24.19 -3.38 19.79
C SER A 527 24.52 -4.87 19.86
N PHE A 528 23.62 -5.77 19.46
CA PHE A 528 23.95 -7.20 19.35
C PHE A 528 25.08 -7.41 18.33
N ILE A 529 24.99 -6.80 17.15
CA ILE A 529 26.01 -6.95 16.09
C ILE A 529 27.34 -6.32 16.52
N GLU A 530 27.33 -5.21 17.26
CA GLU A 530 28.54 -4.57 17.79
C GLU A 530 29.29 -5.42 18.81
N ASN A 531 28.55 -6.21 19.61
CA ASN A 531 29.09 -6.93 20.77
C ASN A 531 29.32 -8.43 20.52
N ASN A 532 28.99 -8.96 19.34
CA ASN A 532 29.13 -10.37 18.98
C ASN A 532 29.90 -10.54 17.66
N ASP A 533 30.35 -11.75 17.34
CA ASP A 533 31.09 -12.01 16.11
C ASP A 533 30.15 -12.53 15.02
N ILE A 534 29.70 -11.63 14.15
CA ILE A 534 28.73 -11.96 13.09
C ILE A 534 29.24 -12.99 12.08
N LYS A 535 30.54 -13.35 12.09
CA LYS A 535 31.08 -14.45 11.29
C LYS A 535 30.58 -15.80 11.79
N GLU A 536 30.23 -15.90 13.06
CA GLU A 536 29.67 -17.12 13.65
C GLU A 536 28.22 -17.33 13.18
N ILE A 537 27.91 -18.57 12.79
CA ILE A 537 26.62 -18.91 12.18
C ILE A 537 25.43 -18.70 13.12
N GLU A 538 25.61 -18.89 14.43
CA GLU A 538 24.54 -18.72 15.41
C GLU A 538 24.21 -17.24 15.65
N ASP A 539 25.20 -16.37 15.64
CA ASP A 539 25.01 -14.91 15.75
C ASP A 539 24.32 -14.37 14.49
N TYR A 540 24.72 -14.85 13.31
CA TYR A 540 24.04 -14.52 12.07
C TYR A 540 22.59 -15.01 12.06
N LYS A 541 22.32 -16.25 12.47
CA LYS A 541 20.95 -16.79 12.61
C LYS A 541 20.09 -15.94 13.54
N TYR A 542 20.66 -15.44 14.65
CA TYR A 542 19.94 -14.50 15.52
C TYR A 542 19.50 -13.25 14.75
N VAL A 543 20.40 -12.64 13.97
CA VAL A 543 20.06 -11.45 13.16
C VAL A 543 18.98 -11.76 12.12
N GLN A 544 18.98 -12.95 11.51
CA GLN A 544 17.93 -13.40 10.57
C GLN A 544 16.52 -13.46 11.20
N THR A 545 16.42 -13.54 12.54
CA THR A 545 15.13 -13.45 13.26
C THR A 545 14.65 -12.01 13.44
N LYS A 546 15.51 -11.01 13.21
CA LYS A 546 15.27 -9.59 13.48
C LYS A 546 15.20 -8.73 12.23
N ILE A 547 15.86 -9.16 11.16
CA ILE A 547 15.92 -8.47 9.87
C ILE A 547 15.45 -9.42 8.79
N ASP A 548 14.63 -8.89 7.87
CA ASP A 548 14.32 -9.56 6.62
C ASP A 548 15.53 -9.43 5.68
N ILE A 549 16.37 -10.47 5.66
CA ILE A 549 17.65 -10.44 4.95
C ILE A 549 17.48 -10.35 3.43
N GLU A 550 16.44 -10.95 2.86
CA GLU A 550 16.19 -10.89 1.42
C GLU A 550 15.77 -9.48 0.99
N ASN A 551 14.87 -8.86 1.76
CA ASN A 551 14.54 -7.44 1.62
C ASN A 551 15.79 -6.56 1.73
N PHE A 552 16.62 -6.76 2.75
CA PHE A 552 17.81 -5.96 2.99
C PHE A 552 18.85 -6.11 1.87
N ILE A 553 19.07 -7.33 1.37
CA ILE A 553 19.99 -7.58 0.23
C ILE A 553 19.48 -6.86 -1.02
N ASP A 554 18.21 -7.03 -1.39
CA ASP A 554 17.62 -6.39 -2.57
C ASP A 554 17.72 -4.86 -2.49
N TYR A 555 17.42 -4.30 -1.32
CA TYR A 555 17.50 -2.86 -1.07
C TYR A 555 18.93 -2.32 -1.28
N ASN A 556 19.93 -2.95 -0.65
CA ASN A 556 21.32 -2.50 -0.76
C ASN A 556 21.88 -2.68 -2.17
N ILE A 557 21.60 -3.82 -2.82
CA ILE A 557 22.02 -4.06 -4.21
C ILE A 557 21.42 -2.99 -5.12
N THR A 558 20.15 -2.65 -4.93
CA THR A 558 19.49 -1.58 -5.69
C THR A 558 20.20 -0.24 -5.48
N GLN A 559 20.36 0.24 -4.24
CA GLN A 559 21.03 1.51 -3.95
C GLN A 559 22.46 1.58 -4.55
N ILE A 560 23.21 0.47 -4.48
CA ILE A 560 24.55 0.33 -5.06
C ILE A 560 24.49 0.40 -6.59
N PHE A 561 23.62 -0.39 -7.23
CA PHE A 561 23.51 -0.47 -8.68
C PHE A 561 23.12 0.88 -9.28
N ILE A 562 22.04 1.50 -8.76
CA ILE A 562 21.54 2.80 -9.23
C ILE A 562 22.50 3.95 -8.92
N ARG A 563 23.51 3.69 -8.08
CA ARG A 563 24.50 4.67 -7.61
C ARG A 563 23.84 5.87 -6.94
N ASN A 564 22.96 5.60 -5.99
CA ASN A 564 22.42 6.64 -5.12
C ASN A 564 23.50 7.05 -4.11
N THR A 565 24.09 8.23 -4.31
CA THR A 565 25.12 8.76 -3.42
C THR A 565 24.57 9.76 -2.40
N ASP A 566 23.24 9.89 -2.29
CA ASP A 566 22.56 10.56 -1.18
C ASP A 566 22.05 9.54 -0.13
N TRP A 567 22.53 8.31 -0.22
CA TRP A 567 22.39 7.17 0.71
C TRP A 567 23.82 6.71 1.07
N PRO A 568 24.15 6.09 2.22
CA PRO A 568 23.29 5.49 3.25
C PRO A 568 22.94 6.36 4.45
N GLY A 569 23.61 7.49 4.67
CA GLY A 569 23.32 8.39 5.79
C GLY A 569 22.04 9.22 5.62
N ASN A 570 21.42 9.15 4.45
CA ASN A 570 20.14 9.76 4.13
C ASN A 570 19.30 8.82 3.24
N ASN A 571 18.01 9.14 3.04
CA ASN A 571 17.06 8.40 2.21
C ASN A 571 16.99 6.90 2.58
N ASN A 572 16.97 6.61 3.88
CA ASN A 572 17.00 5.25 4.41
C ASN A 572 15.87 5.06 5.44
N LEU A 573 14.76 4.49 4.95
CA LEU A 573 13.51 4.33 5.68
C LEU A 573 13.21 2.84 5.83
N PHE A 574 12.86 2.44 7.04
CA PHE A 574 12.63 1.05 7.37
C PHE A 574 11.61 0.92 8.49
N TRP A 575 10.95 -0.24 8.55
CA TRP A 575 9.81 -0.45 9.41
C TRP A 575 9.71 -1.90 9.87
N ARG A 576 8.94 -2.12 10.93
CA ARG A 576 8.49 -3.44 11.37
C ARG A 576 7.11 -3.34 12.02
N VAL A 577 6.45 -4.49 12.17
CA VAL A 577 5.26 -4.61 13.01
C VAL A 577 5.71 -4.93 14.44
N ASN A 578 5.25 -4.18 15.43
CA ASN A 578 5.60 -4.34 16.84
C ASN A 578 4.88 -5.53 17.53
N SER A 579 4.09 -6.29 16.78
CA SER A 579 3.43 -7.53 17.22
C SER A 579 3.96 -8.73 16.44
N ASN A 580 4.52 -9.72 17.15
CA ASN A 580 5.04 -10.97 16.57
C ASN A 580 3.91 -11.99 16.45
N LEU A 581 3.05 -11.83 15.45
CA LEU A 581 1.86 -12.69 15.30
C LEU A 581 2.18 -14.01 14.57
N SER A 582 3.13 -14.02 13.62
CA SER A 582 3.46 -15.22 12.83
C SER A 582 4.74 -15.11 11.99
N GLU A 583 5.64 -16.10 12.06
CA GLU A 583 6.83 -16.21 11.20
C GLU A 583 6.41 -16.47 9.74
N GLY A 584 7.06 -15.79 8.79
CA GLY A 584 6.68 -15.82 7.37
C GLY A 584 5.47 -14.94 7.02
N SER A 585 4.86 -14.27 8.00
CA SER A 585 3.94 -13.17 7.74
C SER A 585 4.66 -11.84 7.78
N ILE A 586 4.03 -10.80 7.24
CA ILE A 586 4.50 -9.43 7.37
C ILE A 586 4.56 -8.94 8.84
N SER A 587 3.82 -9.61 9.74
CA SER A 587 3.79 -9.36 11.18
C SER A 587 4.73 -10.28 11.96
N ASP A 588 5.86 -10.66 11.35
CA ASP A 588 6.91 -11.48 11.97
C ASP A 588 7.88 -10.67 12.87
N GLY A 589 7.69 -9.35 12.95
CA GLY A 589 8.51 -8.44 13.76
C GLY A 589 9.87 -8.10 13.18
N LYS A 590 10.16 -8.49 11.93
CA LYS A 590 11.43 -8.20 11.26
C LYS A 590 11.46 -6.79 10.67
N TRP A 591 12.63 -6.16 10.73
CA TRP A 591 12.91 -4.91 10.05
C TRP A 591 12.99 -5.09 8.54
N ARG A 592 12.32 -4.19 7.81
CA ARG A 592 12.23 -4.14 6.34
C ARG A 592 12.47 -2.73 5.83
N TRP A 593 13.28 -2.60 4.79
CA TRP A 593 13.60 -1.35 4.13
C TRP A 593 12.62 -1.05 2.99
N ILE A 594 12.42 0.24 2.77
CA ILE A 594 11.59 0.81 1.73
C ILE A 594 12.48 1.62 0.79
N LEU A 595 12.31 1.43 -0.52
CA LEU A 595 13.02 2.25 -1.50
C LEU A 595 12.23 3.53 -1.79
N PHE A 596 12.83 4.68 -1.48
CA PHE A 596 12.26 5.99 -1.79
C PHE A 596 13.37 7.01 -2.08
N ASP A 597 12.99 8.13 -2.71
CA ASP A 597 13.89 9.27 -2.98
C ASP A 597 15.17 8.87 -3.73
N THR A 598 14.98 8.28 -4.92
CA THR A 598 16.07 7.71 -5.73
C THR A 598 16.52 8.62 -6.86
N ASP A 599 16.03 9.88 -6.94
CA ASP A 599 16.41 10.79 -8.01
C ASP A 599 17.91 11.13 -8.04
N PHE A 600 18.66 10.95 -6.95
CA PHE A 600 20.12 11.12 -6.98
C PHE A 600 20.90 9.96 -7.66
N GLY A 601 20.19 8.97 -8.22
CA GLY A 601 20.76 7.84 -8.97
C GLY A 601 20.94 8.09 -10.48
N PHE A 602 21.37 7.05 -11.21
CA PHE A 602 21.42 7.01 -12.68
C PHE A 602 22.18 8.17 -13.36
N GLY A 603 23.17 8.73 -12.66
CA GLY A 603 24.03 9.78 -13.19
C GLY A 603 23.49 11.21 -13.10
N LEU A 604 22.47 11.48 -12.26
CA LEU A 604 22.04 12.86 -11.98
C LEU A 604 23.23 13.74 -11.59
N SER A 605 24.03 13.28 -10.63
CA SER A 605 25.34 13.84 -10.31
C SER A 605 26.45 13.08 -11.03
N GLY A 606 27.33 13.79 -11.73
CA GLY A 606 28.50 13.22 -12.42
C GLY A 606 28.28 12.78 -13.87
N GLY A 607 27.03 12.78 -14.37
CA GLY A 607 26.71 12.50 -15.77
C GLY A 607 27.27 11.16 -16.25
N ALA A 608 27.85 11.14 -17.45
CA ALA A 608 28.44 9.93 -18.05
C ALA A 608 29.54 9.27 -17.20
N ASN A 609 30.25 10.03 -16.35
CA ASN A 609 31.32 9.49 -15.50
C ASN A 609 30.79 8.79 -14.23
N ALA A 610 29.49 8.93 -13.92
CA ALA A 610 28.90 8.36 -12.72
C ALA A 610 29.01 6.83 -12.67
N VAL A 611 29.03 6.17 -13.84
CA VAL A 611 29.08 4.70 -13.97
C VAL A 611 30.30 4.06 -13.30
N ALA A 612 31.42 4.77 -13.25
CA ALA A 612 32.68 4.29 -12.66
C ALA A 612 32.75 4.44 -11.13
N HIS A 613 31.77 5.08 -10.50
CA HIS A 613 31.77 5.25 -9.04
C HIS A 613 31.59 3.90 -8.34
N ASN A 614 32.54 3.53 -7.47
CA ASN A 614 32.46 2.32 -6.68
C ASN A 614 31.54 2.51 -5.47
N THR A 615 30.23 2.41 -5.71
CA THR A 615 29.20 2.61 -4.69
C THR A 615 29.22 1.52 -3.62
N LEU A 616 29.74 0.33 -3.92
CA LEU A 616 29.91 -0.72 -2.91
C LEU A 616 30.93 -0.29 -1.85
N LEU A 617 32.13 0.13 -2.26
CA LEU A 617 33.16 0.63 -1.32
C LEU A 617 32.66 1.84 -0.53
N PHE A 618 31.94 2.73 -1.21
CA PHE A 618 31.30 3.87 -0.57
C PHE A 618 30.32 3.42 0.53
N ALA A 619 29.45 2.45 0.25
CA ALA A 619 28.42 1.95 1.18
C ALA A 619 28.93 1.16 2.40
N ILE A 620 30.22 0.79 2.40
CA ILE A 620 30.83 -0.01 3.47
C ILE A 620 32.04 0.69 4.12
N ALA A 621 32.31 1.94 3.77
CA ALA A 621 33.50 2.67 4.18
C ALA A 621 33.62 2.79 5.71
N GLU A 622 34.80 2.49 6.24
CA GLU A 622 35.12 2.51 7.68
C GLU A 622 35.67 3.85 8.17
N GLY A 623 35.35 4.21 9.40
CA GLY A 623 35.97 5.28 10.17
C GLY A 623 35.69 6.68 9.62
N THR A 624 34.71 6.85 8.74
CA THR A 624 34.38 8.14 8.15
C THR A 624 33.38 8.90 9.02
N THR A 625 33.57 10.22 9.13
CA THR A 625 32.59 11.17 9.67
C THR A 625 31.99 12.03 8.57
N VAL A 626 32.34 11.75 7.31
CA VAL A 626 32.01 12.59 6.15
C VAL A 626 30.61 12.25 5.66
N TRP A 627 29.79 13.27 5.47
CA TRP A 627 28.47 13.12 4.89
C TRP A 627 28.56 12.66 3.42
N PRO A 628 27.72 11.70 2.97
CA PRO A 628 26.63 11.03 3.69
C PRO A 628 26.99 9.64 4.24
N ASN A 629 28.26 9.35 4.57
CA ASN A 629 28.71 8.02 5.00
C ASN A 629 29.34 7.98 6.40
N PRO A 630 28.75 8.61 7.43
CA PRO A 630 29.26 8.46 8.79
C PRO A 630 29.25 6.99 9.22
N GLU A 631 30.13 6.60 10.15
CA GLU A 631 30.35 5.21 10.59
C GLU A 631 29.06 4.40 10.82
N TRP A 632 28.06 4.98 11.49
CA TRP A 632 26.78 4.33 11.78
C TRP A 632 25.99 3.94 10.52
N SER A 633 26.13 4.68 9.42
CA SER A 633 25.34 4.51 8.19
C SER A 633 25.79 3.33 7.35
N THR A 634 27.07 2.95 7.45
CA THR A 634 27.69 1.86 6.69
C THR A 634 27.83 0.59 7.54
N PHE A 635 27.70 0.72 8.87
CA PHE A 635 27.95 -0.34 9.85
C PHE A 635 27.19 -1.63 9.54
N LEU A 636 25.87 -1.58 9.36
CA LEU A 636 25.06 -2.80 9.23
C LEU A 636 25.45 -3.63 7.99
N LEU A 637 25.56 -3.00 6.81
CA LEU A 637 25.96 -3.69 5.59
C LEU A 637 27.40 -4.20 5.68
N ARG A 638 28.34 -3.36 6.14
CA ARG A 638 29.75 -3.76 6.32
C ARG A 638 29.86 -4.97 7.24
N SER A 639 29.16 -4.97 8.38
CA SER A 639 29.19 -6.05 9.35
C SER A 639 28.63 -7.35 8.76
N LEU A 640 27.46 -7.30 8.13
CA LEU A 640 26.85 -8.50 7.55
C LEU A 640 27.67 -9.11 6.42
N LEU A 641 28.40 -8.30 5.62
CA LEU A 641 29.31 -8.80 4.59
C LEU A 641 30.51 -9.59 5.11
N GLN A 642 30.79 -9.55 6.42
CA GLN A 642 31.81 -10.40 7.04
C GLN A 642 31.34 -11.85 7.18
N ASN A 643 30.03 -12.10 7.23
CA ASN A 643 29.47 -13.45 7.31
C ASN A 643 29.48 -14.13 5.95
N GLU A 644 29.99 -15.36 5.88
CA GLU A 644 30.13 -16.09 4.61
C GLU A 644 28.78 -16.38 3.94
N HIS A 645 27.75 -16.76 4.71
CA HIS A 645 26.42 -17.05 4.15
C HIS A 645 25.75 -15.79 3.60
N PHE A 646 25.83 -14.68 4.33
CA PHE A 646 25.32 -13.39 3.83
C PHE A 646 26.07 -12.96 2.57
N ARG A 647 27.40 -13.08 2.56
CA ARG A 647 28.24 -12.71 1.42
C ARG A 647 27.90 -13.53 0.16
N ILE A 648 27.73 -14.84 0.29
CA ILE A 648 27.32 -15.73 -0.82
C ILE A 648 25.93 -15.33 -1.32
N ALA A 649 24.96 -15.13 -0.40
CA ALA A 649 23.61 -14.70 -0.76
C ALA A 649 23.62 -13.34 -1.48
N PHE A 650 24.42 -12.38 -1.01
CA PHE A 650 24.59 -11.06 -1.61
C PHE A 650 25.18 -11.15 -3.01
N LEU A 651 26.26 -11.92 -3.22
CA LEU A 651 26.89 -12.12 -4.53
C LEU A 651 25.96 -12.81 -5.52
N ASN A 652 25.31 -13.90 -5.11
CA ASN A 652 24.36 -14.62 -5.94
C ASN A 652 23.18 -13.75 -6.31
N ARG A 653 22.59 -13.03 -5.34
CA ARG A 653 21.47 -12.12 -5.62
C ARG A 653 21.89 -10.96 -6.52
N PHE A 654 23.12 -10.45 -6.41
CA PHE A 654 23.62 -9.42 -7.32
C PHE A 654 23.76 -9.96 -8.75
N ALA A 655 24.36 -11.14 -8.92
CA ALA A 655 24.45 -11.79 -10.22
C ALA A 655 23.06 -12.08 -10.81
N ASP A 656 22.15 -12.59 -9.98
CA ASP A 656 20.75 -12.82 -10.33
C ASP A 656 20.11 -11.54 -10.90
N LEU A 657 20.19 -10.41 -10.18
CA LEU A 657 19.60 -9.15 -10.65
C LEU A 657 20.28 -8.59 -11.90
N LEU A 658 21.60 -8.78 -12.08
CA LEU A 658 22.31 -8.42 -13.31
C LEU A 658 21.88 -9.24 -14.53
N ASN A 659 21.46 -10.49 -14.33
CA ASN A 659 20.93 -11.36 -15.38
C ASN A 659 19.42 -11.16 -15.64
N THR A 660 18.72 -10.35 -14.83
CA THR A 660 17.26 -10.18 -14.87
C THR A 660 16.85 -8.71 -14.81
N TYR A 661 16.57 -8.18 -13.61
CA TYR A 661 16.02 -6.84 -13.39
C TYR A 661 16.89 -5.71 -13.95
N PHE A 662 18.21 -5.85 -13.86
CA PHE A 662 19.22 -4.88 -14.28
C PHE A 662 19.85 -5.21 -15.64
N ARG A 663 19.25 -6.14 -16.39
CA ARG A 663 19.65 -6.41 -17.76
C ARG A 663 19.48 -5.16 -18.61
N GLU A 664 20.48 -4.86 -19.43
CA GLU A 664 20.60 -3.62 -20.20
C GLU A 664 19.34 -3.31 -21.01
N GLU A 665 18.88 -4.26 -21.84
CA GLU A 665 17.75 -4.03 -22.74
C GLU A 665 16.46 -3.72 -21.97
N ARG A 666 16.26 -4.41 -20.83
CA ARG A 666 15.09 -4.18 -19.98
C ARG A 666 15.14 -2.79 -19.34
N VAL A 667 16.27 -2.42 -18.75
CA VAL A 667 16.41 -1.10 -18.09
C VAL A 667 16.18 0.03 -19.10
N ILE A 668 16.71 -0.11 -20.32
CA ILE A 668 16.47 0.85 -21.41
C ILE A 668 14.99 0.88 -21.81
N SER A 669 14.33 -0.27 -21.97
CA SER A 669 12.90 -0.35 -22.28
C SER A 669 12.05 0.43 -21.27
N VAL A 670 12.30 0.25 -19.97
CA VAL A 670 11.56 0.96 -18.91
C VAL A 670 11.80 2.47 -18.97
N ILE A 671 13.03 2.91 -19.25
CA ILE A 671 13.34 4.34 -19.42
C ILE A 671 12.57 4.92 -20.62
N ASP A 672 12.60 4.20 -21.75
CA ASP A 672 11.99 4.64 -23.00
C ASP A 672 10.45 4.67 -22.92
N GLU A 673 9.84 3.69 -22.26
CA GLU A 673 8.40 3.64 -22.03
C GLU A 673 7.90 4.85 -21.23
N ILE A 674 8.60 5.21 -20.13
CA ILE A 674 8.22 6.35 -19.31
C ILE A 674 8.47 7.67 -20.05
N LYS A 675 9.60 7.78 -20.76
CA LYS A 675 9.90 8.95 -21.60
C LYS A 675 8.80 9.15 -22.64
N ALA A 676 8.45 8.10 -23.38
CA ALA A 676 7.40 8.16 -24.41
C ALA A 676 6.04 8.56 -23.82
N TYR A 677 5.74 8.13 -22.59
CA TYR A 677 4.50 8.52 -21.91
C TYR A 677 4.45 10.03 -21.57
N LEU A 678 5.58 10.66 -21.28
CA LEU A 678 5.67 12.09 -20.96
C LEU A 678 5.83 13.01 -22.17
N GLU A 679 6.45 12.51 -23.23
CA GLU A 679 7.04 13.31 -24.31
C GLU A 679 6.07 14.32 -24.94
N SER A 680 4.85 13.90 -25.26
CA SER A 680 3.84 14.74 -25.92
C SER A 680 3.49 16.01 -25.15
N ASP A 681 3.51 15.95 -23.82
CA ASP A 681 3.11 17.08 -22.96
C ASP A 681 4.30 17.85 -22.39
N PHE A 682 5.52 17.30 -22.50
CA PHE A 682 6.70 17.86 -21.84
C PHE A 682 7.08 19.25 -22.36
N GLN A 683 6.74 19.57 -23.62
CA GLN A 683 6.92 20.92 -24.16
C GLN A 683 6.13 21.96 -23.35
N ASN A 684 4.90 21.66 -22.91
CA ASN A 684 4.13 22.59 -22.08
C ASN A 684 4.85 22.84 -20.74
N HIS A 685 5.46 21.82 -20.12
CA HIS A 685 6.25 21.98 -18.90
C HIS A 685 7.48 22.87 -19.14
N ILE A 686 8.20 22.66 -20.25
CA ILE A 686 9.33 23.49 -20.67
C ILE A 686 8.89 24.94 -20.83
N ASP A 687 7.78 25.19 -21.54
CA ASP A 687 7.27 26.54 -21.76
C ASP A 687 6.87 27.22 -20.44
N ARG A 688 6.32 26.48 -19.47
CA ARG A 688 5.95 27.05 -18.17
C ARG A 688 7.15 27.45 -17.31
N TRP A 689 8.18 26.61 -17.26
CA TRP A 689 9.24 26.74 -16.24
C TRP A 689 10.62 27.10 -16.79
N GLY A 690 10.92 26.74 -18.03
CA GLY A 690 12.22 26.99 -18.65
C GLY A 690 13.40 26.34 -17.94
N PHE A 691 13.18 25.34 -17.07
CA PHE A 691 14.25 24.64 -16.35
C PHE A 691 15.19 23.87 -17.29
N ILE A 692 14.64 23.44 -18.42
CA ILE A 692 15.31 22.78 -19.52
C ILE A 692 14.97 23.59 -20.77
N ALA A 693 15.95 23.86 -21.63
CA ALA A 693 15.78 24.83 -22.71
C ALA A 693 14.95 24.30 -23.89
N SER A 694 14.89 22.98 -24.10
CA SER A 694 14.16 22.36 -25.22
C SER A 694 13.99 20.85 -25.03
N LEU A 695 13.11 20.23 -25.83
CA LEU A 695 13.00 18.77 -25.93
C LEU A 695 14.33 18.11 -26.32
N ALA A 696 15.16 18.76 -27.14
CA ALA A 696 16.49 18.25 -27.49
C ALA A 696 17.45 18.23 -26.29
N GLU A 697 17.36 19.21 -25.38
CA GLU A 697 18.12 19.15 -24.13
C GLU A 697 17.57 18.07 -23.19
N TRP A 698 16.25 17.90 -23.13
CA TRP A 698 15.62 16.84 -22.35
C TRP A 698 16.04 15.43 -22.83
N GLU A 699 16.17 15.24 -24.16
CA GLU A 699 16.76 14.04 -24.76
C GLU A 699 18.15 13.76 -24.17
N VAL A 700 19.03 14.76 -24.15
CA VAL A 700 20.39 14.63 -23.61
C VAL A 700 20.37 14.23 -22.12
N LYS A 701 19.42 14.75 -21.32
CA LYS A 701 19.26 14.33 -19.91
C LYS A 701 18.82 12.87 -19.79
N THR A 702 17.97 12.41 -20.71
CA THR A 702 17.50 11.03 -20.78
C THR A 702 18.61 10.08 -21.25
N ASP A 703 19.43 10.51 -22.21
CA ASP A 703 20.59 9.77 -22.70
C ASP A 703 21.64 9.51 -21.62
N VAL A 704 21.74 10.37 -20.60
CA VAL A 704 22.58 10.09 -19.42
C VAL A 704 22.10 8.83 -18.70
N MET A 705 20.78 8.66 -18.53
CA MET A 705 20.21 7.46 -17.90
C MET A 705 20.41 6.22 -18.76
N ARG A 706 20.18 6.32 -20.08
CA ARG A 706 20.41 5.22 -21.03
C ARG A 706 21.88 4.80 -21.03
N SER A 707 22.79 5.77 -21.13
CA SER A 707 24.23 5.53 -21.07
C SER A 707 24.66 4.91 -19.74
N PHE A 708 24.03 5.32 -18.64
CA PHE A 708 24.24 4.69 -17.34
C PHE A 708 23.82 3.21 -17.37
N ALA A 709 22.63 2.90 -17.89
CA ALA A 709 22.11 1.53 -18.00
C ALA A 709 23.03 0.60 -18.79
N VAL A 710 23.56 1.06 -19.93
CA VAL A 710 24.49 0.30 -20.79
C VAL A 710 25.79 -0.01 -20.06
N ASN A 711 26.39 0.99 -19.41
CA ASN A 711 27.76 0.85 -18.92
C ASN A 711 27.84 0.33 -17.48
N ARG A 712 26.82 0.57 -16.65
CA ARG A 712 26.85 0.26 -15.22
C ARG A 712 27.06 -1.23 -14.90
N PRO A 713 26.44 -2.20 -15.59
CA PRO A 713 26.64 -3.62 -15.31
C PRO A 713 28.10 -4.05 -15.33
N ALA A 714 28.88 -3.62 -16.34
CA ALA A 714 30.29 -3.98 -16.48
C ALA A 714 31.15 -3.44 -15.32
N TYR A 715 30.95 -2.17 -14.95
CA TYR A 715 31.62 -1.57 -13.79
C TYR A 715 31.24 -2.27 -12.48
N GLN A 716 29.96 -2.62 -12.32
CA GLN A 716 29.49 -3.27 -11.11
C GLN A 716 30.10 -4.68 -10.94
N LYS A 717 30.17 -5.46 -12.03
CA LYS A 717 30.89 -6.75 -12.05
C LYS A 717 32.37 -6.56 -11.67
N GLN A 718 33.03 -5.54 -12.20
CA GLN A 718 34.42 -5.24 -11.85
C GLN A 718 34.59 -4.87 -10.36
N HIS A 719 33.73 -3.99 -9.83
CA HIS A 719 33.80 -3.56 -8.43
C HIS A 719 33.60 -4.74 -7.46
N LEU A 720 32.62 -5.60 -7.74
CA LEU A 720 32.36 -6.81 -6.95
C LEU A 720 33.56 -7.76 -7.00
N LYS A 721 34.11 -8.01 -8.20
CA LYS A 721 35.29 -8.87 -8.35
C LYS A 721 36.50 -8.35 -7.58
N SER A 722 36.82 -7.06 -7.75
CA SER A 722 37.95 -6.44 -7.07
C SER A 722 37.78 -6.44 -5.55
N PHE A 723 36.57 -6.20 -5.03
CA PHE A 723 36.34 -6.15 -3.58
C PHE A 723 36.41 -7.53 -2.93
N PHE A 724 35.78 -8.54 -3.53
CA PHE A 724 35.71 -9.89 -2.94
C PHE A 724 36.87 -10.80 -3.33
N GLY A 725 37.82 -10.34 -4.16
CA GLY A 725 38.95 -11.15 -4.62
C GLY A 725 38.53 -12.29 -5.54
N ILE A 726 37.55 -12.03 -6.40
CA ILE A 726 36.99 -12.98 -7.37
C ILE A 726 37.71 -12.77 -8.71
N ASP A 727 38.13 -13.85 -9.36
CA ASP A 727 39.01 -13.79 -10.52
C ASP A 727 38.21 -13.48 -11.80
N LYS A 728 37.04 -14.11 -11.94
CA LYS A 728 36.21 -14.03 -13.15
C LYS A 728 34.72 -14.24 -12.85
N MET A 729 33.92 -14.16 -13.90
CA MET A 729 32.56 -14.70 -13.89
C MET A 729 32.50 -15.76 -14.99
N ASP A 730 31.80 -16.85 -14.71
CA ASP A 730 31.62 -17.97 -15.61
C ASP A 730 30.18 -17.99 -16.14
N LEU A 731 30.01 -18.42 -17.40
CA LEU A 731 28.71 -18.50 -18.04
C LEU A 731 27.98 -19.79 -17.62
N LEU A 732 26.81 -19.66 -17.02
CA LEU A 732 25.90 -20.77 -16.74
C LEU A 732 24.81 -20.81 -17.81
N SER A 733 24.79 -21.86 -18.63
CA SER A 733 23.73 -22.14 -19.60
C SER A 733 22.80 -23.22 -19.06
N LEU A 734 21.50 -22.93 -18.99
CA LEU A 734 20.46 -23.80 -18.49
C LEU A 734 19.46 -24.12 -19.60
N ASN A 735 19.06 -25.38 -19.71
CA ASN A 735 18.07 -25.80 -20.70
C ASN A 735 17.12 -26.86 -20.12
N VAL A 736 15.96 -27.03 -20.76
CA VAL A 736 15.06 -28.17 -20.54
C VAL A 736 15.06 -29.03 -21.80
N GLU A 737 15.16 -30.36 -21.64
CA GLU A 737 15.26 -31.26 -22.80
C GLU A 737 14.00 -31.22 -23.68
N GLU A 738 12.83 -31.19 -23.04
CA GLU A 738 11.53 -31.08 -23.72
C GLU A 738 10.88 -29.75 -23.32
N ALA A 739 10.60 -28.89 -24.31
CA ALA A 739 9.97 -27.60 -24.06
C ALA A 739 8.61 -27.78 -23.37
N GLY A 740 8.40 -27.08 -22.25
CA GLY A 740 7.17 -27.15 -21.47
C GLY A 740 7.08 -28.31 -20.48
N SER A 741 8.10 -29.17 -20.37
CA SER A 741 8.11 -30.28 -19.41
C SER A 741 8.42 -29.84 -17.96
N GLY A 742 9.00 -28.65 -17.79
CA GLY A 742 9.34 -28.09 -16.49
C GLY A 742 10.01 -26.74 -16.61
N ILE A 743 10.36 -26.18 -15.46
CA ILE A 743 11.11 -24.93 -15.31
C ILE A 743 12.32 -25.18 -14.39
N ILE A 744 13.25 -24.23 -14.38
CA ILE A 744 14.45 -24.28 -13.57
C ILE A 744 14.47 -23.03 -12.69
N GLN A 745 14.74 -23.20 -11.40
CA GLN A 745 15.10 -22.11 -10.51
C GLN A 745 16.62 -22.08 -10.36
N VAL A 746 17.22 -20.90 -10.50
CA VAL A 746 18.64 -20.67 -10.20
C VAL A 746 18.72 -19.66 -9.06
N ASN A 747 19.33 -20.06 -7.95
CA ASN A 747 19.33 -19.32 -6.69
C ASN A 747 17.90 -18.85 -6.32
N SER A 748 17.66 -17.55 -6.42
CA SER A 748 16.39 -16.89 -6.09
C SER A 748 15.51 -16.62 -7.32
N ILE A 749 16.02 -16.88 -8.54
CA ILE A 749 15.32 -16.60 -9.79
C ILE A 749 14.58 -17.84 -10.28
N MET A 750 13.29 -17.70 -10.48
CA MET A 750 12.49 -18.62 -11.29
C MET A 750 12.68 -18.30 -12.78
N LEU A 751 13.19 -19.24 -13.57
CA LEU A 751 13.31 -19.06 -15.02
C LEU A 751 11.97 -19.33 -15.69
N CYS A 752 11.17 -18.28 -15.83
CA CYS A 752 9.85 -18.29 -16.48
C CYS A 752 9.53 -16.93 -17.12
N GLU A 753 8.55 -16.92 -18.03
CA GLU A 753 8.13 -15.72 -18.79
C GLU A 753 7.68 -14.55 -17.90
N SER A 754 7.20 -14.82 -16.69
CA SER A 754 6.77 -13.79 -15.74
C SER A 754 7.92 -13.11 -15.00
N THR A 755 9.13 -13.66 -15.06
CA THR A 755 10.29 -13.08 -14.38
C THR A 755 10.85 -11.91 -15.19
N PRO A 756 10.97 -10.71 -14.62
CA PRO A 756 11.46 -9.55 -15.36
C PRO A 756 12.86 -9.76 -15.95
N GLY A 757 13.00 -9.53 -17.25
CA GLY A 757 14.29 -9.64 -17.96
C GLY A 757 14.57 -11.02 -18.56
N ILE A 758 13.63 -11.96 -18.48
CA ILE A 758 13.67 -13.26 -19.17
C ILE A 758 12.81 -13.19 -20.44
N ASP A 759 13.41 -13.57 -21.57
CA ASP A 759 12.75 -13.55 -22.88
C ASP A 759 11.94 -14.84 -23.15
N ASP A 760 11.01 -14.78 -24.11
CA ASP A 760 10.35 -15.96 -24.70
C ASP A 760 11.02 -16.32 -26.05
N PRO A 761 11.45 -17.58 -26.27
CA PRO A 761 11.41 -18.71 -25.33
C PRO A 761 12.43 -18.60 -24.18
N VAL A 762 12.02 -19.04 -22.98
CA VAL A 762 12.86 -19.01 -21.77
C VAL A 762 14.11 -19.85 -21.91
N PHE A 763 13.98 -21.06 -22.46
CA PHE A 763 15.09 -22.00 -22.59
C PHE A 763 15.50 -22.17 -24.06
N PRO A 764 16.81 -22.27 -24.37
CA PRO A 764 17.94 -22.21 -23.43
C PRO A 764 18.13 -20.81 -22.84
N TRP A 765 18.42 -20.75 -21.54
CA TRP A 765 18.72 -19.53 -20.79
C TRP A 765 20.22 -19.48 -20.47
N SER A 766 20.81 -18.30 -20.38
CA SER A 766 22.18 -18.14 -19.92
C SER A 766 22.36 -16.91 -19.04
N GLY A 767 23.20 -17.03 -18.00
CA GLY A 767 23.58 -15.93 -17.12
C GLY A 767 25.02 -16.07 -16.63
N GLU A 768 25.64 -14.95 -16.25
CA GLU A 768 26.99 -14.93 -15.71
C GLU A 768 26.95 -14.96 -14.18
N TYR A 769 27.81 -15.78 -13.56
CA TYR A 769 27.92 -15.90 -12.11
C TYR A 769 29.38 -15.85 -11.64
N PHE A 770 29.60 -15.41 -10.42
CA PHE A 770 30.94 -15.24 -9.85
C PHE A 770 31.62 -16.58 -9.61
N ASP A 771 32.89 -16.70 -10.02
CA ASP A 771 33.66 -17.92 -9.77
C ASP A 771 33.81 -18.18 -8.27
N LYS A 772 33.91 -19.47 -7.89
CA LYS A 772 34.05 -19.92 -6.49
C LYS A 772 32.86 -19.57 -5.57
N THR A 773 31.76 -19.06 -6.10
CA THR A 773 30.53 -18.80 -5.33
C THR A 773 29.54 -19.94 -5.59
N PRO A 774 29.13 -20.74 -4.58
CA PRO A 774 28.18 -21.83 -4.78
C PRO A 774 26.83 -21.31 -5.30
N ILE A 775 26.30 -21.94 -6.34
CA ILE A 775 25.01 -21.65 -6.97
C ILE A 775 24.09 -22.83 -6.73
N LYS A 776 22.85 -22.55 -6.32
CA LYS A 776 21.79 -23.56 -6.24
C LYS A 776 20.96 -23.59 -7.50
N ILE A 777 20.67 -24.77 -8.03
CA ILE A 777 19.81 -24.95 -9.20
C ILE A 777 18.78 -26.01 -8.87
N HIS A 778 17.51 -25.71 -9.06
CA HIS A 778 16.41 -26.60 -8.73
C HIS A 778 15.51 -26.84 -9.94
N ALA A 779 15.26 -28.11 -10.26
CA ALA A 779 14.37 -28.52 -11.35
C ALA A 779 12.94 -28.68 -10.84
N ILE A 780 12.01 -27.93 -11.42
CA ILE A 780 10.60 -27.92 -11.04
C ILE A 780 9.79 -28.46 -12.21
N ALA A 781 9.21 -29.64 -12.05
CA ALA A 781 8.45 -30.29 -13.11
C ALA A 781 7.11 -29.57 -13.34
N ASN A 782 6.72 -29.41 -14.60
CA ASN A 782 5.38 -28.96 -14.92
C ASN A 782 4.37 -30.10 -14.71
N PRO A 783 3.09 -29.77 -14.54
CA PRO A 783 2.02 -30.77 -14.46
C PRO A 783 2.10 -31.82 -15.59
N GLY A 784 1.98 -33.10 -15.22
CA GLY A 784 2.09 -34.22 -16.16
C GLY A 784 3.53 -34.70 -16.41
N TYR A 785 4.51 -34.12 -15.71
CA TYR A 785 5.90 -34.53 -15.77
C TYR A 785 6.46 -34.75 -14.36
N LYS A 786 7.58 -35.46 -14.28
CA LYS A 786 8.45 -35.51 -13.11
C LYS A 786 9.90 -35.36 -13.51
N PHE A 787 10.69 -34.78 -12.61
CA PHE A 787 12.13 -34.68 -12.81
C PHE A 787 12.73 -36.09 -12.94
N SER A 788 13.67 -36.24 -13.89
CA SER A 788 14.40 -37.48 -14.09
C SER A 788 15.86 -37.36 -13.68
N HIS A 789 16.59 -36.42 -14.28
CA HIS A 789 18.00 -36.17 -14.00
C HIS A 789 18.49 -34.88 -14.68
N TRP A 790 19.66 -34.42 -14.28
CA TRP A 790 20.43 -33.38 -14.92
C TRP A 790 21.44 -34.00 -15.91
N LYS A 791 21.61 -33.36 -17.08
CA LYS A 791 22.77 -33.55 -17.96
C LYS A 791 23.78 -32.44 -17.74
N GLY A 792 25.07 -32.74 -17.91
CA GLY A 792 26.15 -31.75 -17.76
C GLY A 792 26.65 -31.57 -16.32
N VAL A 793 26.27 -32.45 -15.39
CA VAL A 793 26.72 -32.45 -13.99
C VAL A 793 27.30 -33.81 -13.60
N PRO A 794 28.11 -33.91 -12.52
CA PRO A 794 28.64 -35.18 -12.04
C PRO A 794 27.56 -36.22 -11.70
N ASP A 795 27.89 -37.49 -11.90
CA ASP A 795 26.97 -38.62 -11.63
C ASP A 795 26.48 -38.67 -10.18
N SER A 796 27.23 -38.12 -9.23
CA SER A 796 26.88 -38.10 -7.79
C SER A 796 25.72 -37.18 -7.46
N ILE A 797 25.43 -36.18 -8.29
CA ILE A 797 24.37 -35.19 -8.04
C ILE A 797 23.30 -35.15 -9.13
N LYS A 798 23.50 -35.87 -10.25
CA LYS A 798 22.62 -35.78 -11.43
C LYS A 798 21.16 -36.14 -11.15
N SER A 799 20.87 -36.96 -10.16
CA SER A 799 19.50 -37.38 -9.82
C SER A 799 18.83 -36.50 -8.77
N MET A 800 19.56 -35.56 -8.15
CA MET A 800 19.01 -34.64 -7.16
C MET A 800 18.21 -33.53 -7.85
N ARG A 801 17.01 -33.22 -7.36
CA ARG A 801 16.20 -32.13 -7.93
C ARG A 801 16.85 -30.78 -7.73
N GLU A 802 17.35 -30.52 -6.52
CA GLU A 802 18.19 -29.37 -6.20
C GLU A 802 19.66 -29.83 -6.23
N ILE A 803 20.47 -29.12 -6.99
CA ILE A 803 21.92 -29.31 -7.04
C ILE A 803 22.61 -28.03 -6.62
N GLU A 804 23.77 -28.17 -5.98
CA GLU A 804 24.69 -27.07 -5.73
C GLU A 804 25.93 -27.26 -6.60
N ILE A 805 26.30 -26.22 -7.33
CA ILE A 805 27.48 -26.21 -8.19
C ILE A 805 28.38 -25.03 -7.83
N ILE A 806 29.68 -25.19 -7.99
CA ILE A 806 30.64 -24.10 -7.86
C ILE A 806 31.17 -23.82 -9.28
N PRO A 807 30.94 -22.62 -9.84
CA PRO A 807 31.48 -22.27 -11.15
C PRO A 807 33.01 -22.20 -11.09
N GLU A 808 33.64 -23.04 -11.91
CA GLU A 808 35.09 -23.04 -12.16
C GLU A 808 35.41 -22.77 -13.65
N SER A 809 34.41 -22.96 -14.52
CA SER A 809 34.42 -22.69 -15.95
C SER A 809 32.98 -22.51 -16.45
N ASP A 810 32.81 -22.05 -17.69
CA ASP A 810 31.50 -22.07 -18.35
C ASP A 810 30.88 -23.47 -18.27
N LEU A 811 29.58 -23.52 -17.96
CA LEU A 811 28.85 -24.74 -17.68
C LEU A 811 27.53 -24.76 -18.43
N SER A 812 27.19 -25.92 -19.01
CA SER A 812 25.90 -26.15 -19.67
C SER A 812 25.19 -27.30 -18.99
N ILE A 813 24.06 -27.02 -18.34
CA ILE A 813 23.23 -27.99 -17.64
C ILE A 813 21.88 -28.10 -18.32
N THR A 814 21.35 -29.33 -18.44
CA THR A 814 20.00 -29.56 -18.97
C THR A 814 19.17 -30.39 -18.00
N ALA A 815 18.01 -29.88 -17.60
CA ALA A 815 17.02 -30.63 -16.84
C ALA A 815 16.28 -31.59 -17.78
N VAL A 816 16.22 -32.86 -17.41
CA VAL A 816 15.42 -33.87 -18.08
C VAL A 816 14.22 -34.19 -17.21
N PHE A 817 13.04 -33.98 -17.78
CA PHE A 817 11.78 -34.40 -17.19
C PHE A 817 11.19 -35.54 -18.03
N LYS A 818 10.42 -36.42 -17.39
CA LYS A 818 9.69 -37.50 -18.06
C LYS A 818 8.21 -37.38 -17.75
N GLU A 819 7.37 -37.77 -18.69
CA GLU A 819 5.93 -37.84 -18.45
C GLU A 819 5.62 -38.68 -17.21
N ALA A 820 4.78 -38.13 -16.34
CA ALA A 820 4.26 -38.78 -15.14
C ALA A 820 2.73 -38.62 -15.11
N PRO A 821 2.00 -39.57 -14.51
CA PRO A 821 0.61 -39.33 -14.13
C PRO A 821 0.51 -38.06 -13.27
N LEU A 822 -0.66 -37.47 -13.11
CA LEU A 822 -0.81 -36.36 -12.15
C LEU A 822 -0.67 -36.86 -10.71
N ILE A 823 -0.17 -35.98 -9.84
CA ILE A 823 -0.14 -36.19 -8.38
C ILE A 823 -1.56 -36.45 -7.90
N GLN A 824 -1.74 -37.45 -7.04
CA GLN A 824 -3.01 -37.79 -6.43
C GLN A 824 -2.95 -37.62 -4.91
N LEU A 825 -4.09 -37.25 -4.34
CA LEU A 825 -4.33 -37.33 -2.90
C LEU A 825 -4.28 -38.78 -2.43
N ILE A 826 -3.33 -39.10 -1.55
CA ILE A 826 -3.13 -40.44 -0.97
C ILE A 826 -3.91 -40.55 0.34
N HIS A 827 -3.68 -39.63 1.27
CA HIS A 827 -4.37 -39.56 2.57
C HIS A 827 -4.75 -38.12 2.88
N HIS A 828 -5.93 -37.90 3.47
CA HIS A 828 -6.30 -36.58 3.99
C HIS A 828 -7.13 -36.66 5.27
N TRP A 829 -6.73 -35.84 6.24
CA TRP A 829 -7.42 -35.58 7.48
C TRP A 829 -7.87 -34.13 7.52
N HIS A 830 -9.17 -33.90 7.42
CA HIS A 830 -9.82 -32.61 7.63
C HIS A 830 -10.44 -32.49 9.02
N PHE A 831 -10.52 -33.58 9.80
CA PHE A 831 -10.99 -33.65 11.19
C PHE A 831 -12.43 -33.17 11.49
N ASN A 832 -13.17 -32.65 10.51
CA ASN A 832 -14.56 -32.19 10.66
C ASN A 832 -15.54 -33.20 11.29
N GLN A 833 -15.25 -34.50 11.25
CA GLN A 833 -16.06 -35.56 11.88
C GLN A 833 -15.49 -36.06 13.22
N LEU A 834 -14.36 -35.51 13.68
CA LEU A 834 -13.72 -35.89 14.94
C LEU A 834 -14.56 -35.42 16.14
N ASP A 835 -14.84 -36.32 17.08
CA ASP A 835 -15.56 -36.00 18.31
C ASP A 835 -14.64 -35.39 19.39
N ASP A 836 -15.23 -34.81 20.43
CA ASP A 836 -14.53 -34.10 21.51
C ASP A 836 -13.92 -35.02 22.59
N LYS A 837 -13.93 -36.34 22.40
CA LYS A 837 -13.35 -37.29 23.35
C LYS A 837 -11.84 -37.40 23.17
N GLU A 838 -11.20 -38.05 24.14
CA GLU A 838 -9.79 -38.44 24.03
C GLU A 838 -9.63 -39.57 23.01
N HIS A 839 -8.69 -39.39 22.07
CA HIS A 839 -8.36 -40.33 21.00
C HIS A 839 -6.93 -40.83 21.16
N THR A 840 -6.76 -42.15 21.17
CA THR A 840 -5.44 -42.79 21.12
C THR A 840 -4.92 -42.94 19.68
N GLN A 841 -5.82 -42.92 18.70
CA GLN A 841 -5.54 -42.97 17.28
C GLN A 841 -6.60 -42.17 16.48
N VAL A 842 -6.20 -41.55 15.37
CA VAL A 842 -7.09 -40.83 14.45
C VAL A 842 -6.82 -41.29 13.02
N LYS A 843 -7.80 -41.96 12.41
CA LYS A 843 -7.71 -42.44 11.02
C LYS A 843 -7.93 -41.29 10.03
N ALA A 844 -7.33 -41.40 8.84
CA ALA A 844 -7.58 -40.46 7.76
C ALA A 844 -9.06 -40.43 7.37
N ASP A 845 -9.60 -39.25 7.12
CA ASP A 845 -10.97 -39.07 6.64
C ASP A 845 -11.11 -39.66 5.21
N CYS A 846 -10.03 -39.62 4.43
CA CYS A 846 -9.93 -40.36 3.17
C CYS A 846 -8.54 -40.98 2.97
N SER A 847 -8.51 -42.13 2.30
CA SER A 847 -7.29 -42.86 1.93
C SER A 847 -7.49 -43.61 0.61
N LYS A 848 -6.50 -43.54 -0.29
CA LYS A 848 -6.51 -44.26 -1.58
C LYS A 848 -5.67 -45.54 -1.59
N THR A 849 -4.93 -45.81 -0.52
CA THR A 849 -4.18 -47.06 -0.33
C THR A 849 -5.03 -48.08 0.42
N ASP A 850 -4.68 -49.36 0.32
CA ASP A 850 -5.37 -50.44 1.03
C ASP A 850 -5.21 -50.35 2.56
N GLN A 851 -4.15 -49.66 3.03
CA GLN A 851 -3.90 -49.37 4.43
C GLN A 851 -4.27 -47.91 4.73
N VAL A 852 -5.26 -47.69 5.61
CA VAL A 852 -5.67 -46.33 5.97
C VAL A 852 -4.57 -45.66 6.80
N GLY A 853 -4.23 -44.42 6.46
CA GLY A 853 -3.29 -43.64 7.27
C GLY A 853 -3.81 -43.40 8.68
N VAL A 854 -2.93 -43.41 9.68
CA VAL A 854 -3.30 -43.26 11.09
C VAL A 854 -2.37 -42.29 11.81
N ILE A 855 -2.94 -41.39 12.61
CA ILE A 855 -2.21 -40.53 13.53
C ILE A 855 -2.28 -41.13 14.93
N THR A 856 -1.15 -41.27 15.62
CA THR A 856 -1.05 -41.71 17.02
C THR A 856 -0.21 -40.73 17.84
N TYR A 857 -0.39 -40.74 19.16
CA TYR A 857 0.37 -39.87 20.07
C TYR A 857 0.99 -40.62 21.26
N PRO A 858 1.88 -41.60 21.03
CA PRO A 858 2.48 -42.41 22.08
C PRO A 858 3.51 -41.64 22.92
N GLY A 859 3.68 -42.06 24.17
CA GLY A 859 4.68 -41.55 25.10
C GLY A 859 4.21 -41.64 26.55
N THR A 860 4.93 -40.98 27.46
CA THR A 860 4.57 -40.91 28.90
C THR A 860 4.06 -39.52 29.29
N GLY A 861 3.34 -39.40 30.41
CA GLY A 861 2.76 -38.12 30.89
C GLY A 861 1.29 -37.88 30.48
N SER A 862 0.75 -36.70 30.85
CA SER A 862 -0.69 -36.37 30.79
C SER A 862 -1.21 -35.85 29.44
N GLY A 863 -0.41 -35.88 28.37
CA GLY A 863 -0.83 -35.40 27.05
C GLY A 863 -1.71 -36.41 26.29
N TYR A 864 -2.66 -35.91 25.51
CA TYR A 864 -3.60 -36.71 24.71
C TYR A 864 -4.10 -35.94 23.49
N MET A 865 -4.83 -36.60 22.57
CA MET A 865 -5.45 -35.97 21.39
C MET A 865 -6.96 -35.84 21.57
N ASP A 866 -7.53 -34.71 21.19
CA ASP A 866 -8.97 -34.48 21.12
C ASP A 866 -9.32 -33.49 19.98
N MET A 867 -10.60 -33.14 19.83
CA MET A 867 -11.06 -32.15 18.85
C MET A 867 -11.07 -30.72 19.39
N VAL A 868 -10.85 -29.73 18.51
CA VAL A 868 -11.15 -28.32 18.75
C VAL A 868 -11.95 -27.70 17.59
N LYS A 869 -12.96 -26.89 17.92
CA LYS A 869 -13.77 -26.13 16.94
C LYS A 869 -13.04 -24.87 16.47
N ASN A 870 -11.89 -25.06 15.84
CA ASN A 870 -10.99 -24.02 15.35
C ASN A 870 -10.18 -24.62 14.20
N GLY A 871 -10.84 -24.97 13.09
CA GLY A 871 -10.19 -25.37 11.86
C GLY A 871 -9.70 -24.19 11.03
N THR A 872 -9.23 -24.45 9.81
CA THR A 872 -8.75 -23.44 8.86
C THR A 872 -9.03 -23.88 7.41
N THR A 873 -9.04 -22.93 6.47
CA THR A 873 -9.06 -23.21 5.02
C THR A 873 -7.67 -23.49 4.45
N ILE A 874 -6.61 -23.29 5.24
CA ILE A 874 -5.22 -23.52 4.81
C ILE A 874 -5.00 -25.01 4.55
N ASN A 875 -4.48 -25.34 3.36
CA ASN A 875 -4.21 -26.69 2.88
C ASN A 875 -5.44 -27.60 2.64
N LEU A 876 -6.65 -27.06 2.58
CA LEU A 876 -7.89 -27.79 2.31
C LEU A 876 -7.88 -28.48 0.91
N ARG A 877 -8.57 -29.62 0.75
CA ARG A 877 -8.64 -30.41 -0.50
C ARG A 877 -10.06 -30.93 -0.78
N GLU A 878 -10.32 -31.38 -2.01
CA GLU A 878 -11.50 -32.18 -2.39
C GLU A 878 -12.88 -31.56 -2.05
N GLY A 879 -12.99 -30.22 -2.06
CA GLY A 879 -14.27 -29.54 -1.82
C GLY A 879 -14.80 -29.63 -0.39
N THR A 880 -13.94 -29.96 0.58
CA THR A 880 -14.28 -29.88 2.01
C THR A 880 -14.43 -28.43 2.45
N THR A 881 -15.17 -28.18 3.54
CA THR A 881 -15.32 -26.85 4.16
C THR A 881 -14.50 -26.77 5.45
N GLU A 882 -14.21 -25.56 5.89
CA GLU A 882 -13.63 -25.31 7.22
C GLU A 882 -14.51 -25.88 8.34
N GLY A 883 -13.89 -26.43 9.40
CA GLY A 883 -14.62 -26.95 10.54
C GLY A 883 -13.76 -27.23 11.78
N ASN A 884 -13.57 -28.51 12.11
CA ASN A 884 -12.85 -28.92 13.31
C ASN A 884 -11.37 -29.19 13.01
N ALA A 885 -10.52 -29.14 14.04
CA ALA A 885 -9.11 -29.51 13.95
C ALA A 885 -8.73 -30.53 15.01
N LEU A 886 -7.63 -31.26 14.78
CA LEU A 886 -7.00 -32.12 15.78
C LEU A 886 -6.23 -31.25 16.77
N ARG A 887 -6.50 -31.42 18.07
CA ARG A 887 -5.74 -30.78 19.14
C ARG A 887 -4.91 -31.82 19.88
N VAL A 888 -3.61 -31.57 19.93
CA VAL A 888 -2.65 -32.26 20.79
C VAL A 888 -2.53 -31.47 22.09
N ARG A 889 -3.04 -32.03 23.19
CA ARG A 889 -2.99 -31.42 24.52
C ARG A 889 -1.72 -31.80 25.27
N ASN A 890 -1.19 -30.84 26.01
CA ASN A 890 0.02 -30.95 26.84
C ASN A 890 1.19 -31.59 26.06
N PRO A 891 1.61 -30.97 24.94
CA PRO A 891 2.71 -31.49 24.14
C PRO A 891 4.01 -31.48 24.95
N SER A 892 4.73 -32.61 24.96
CA SER A 892 5.96 -32.75 25.74
C SER A 892 7.06 -33.51 25.00
N LYS A 893 8.32 -33.35 25.45
CA LYS A 893 9.47 -34.10 24.92
C LYS A 893 9.36 -35.62 25.09
N GLU A 894 8.54 -36.08 26.03
CA GLU A 894 8.31 -37.49 26.34
C GLU A 894 7.21 -38.14 25.50
N ARG A 895 6.53 -37.36 24.65
CA ARG A 895 5.51 -37.82 23.70
C ARG A 895 5.86 -37.38 22.29
N LYS A 896 5.29 -38.08 21.30
CA LYS A 896 5.59 -37.87 19.89
C LYS A 896 4.33 -38.10 19.06
N LEU A 897 4.04 -37.18 18.14
CA LEU A 897 2.92 -37.33 17.20
C LEU A 897 3.42 -38.11 15.99
N ILE A 898 2.85 -39.27 15.73
CA ILE A 898 3.29 -40.18 14.67
C ILE A 898 2.18 -40.30 13.63
N PHE A 899 2.50 -39.97 12.39
CA PHE A 899 1.70 -40.20 11.20
C PHE A 899 2.19 -41.50 10.57
N HIS A 900 1.38 -42.54 10.59
CA HIS A 900 1.56 -43.75 9.80
C HIS A 900 0.95 -43.47 8.41
N LEU A 901 1.80 -43.44 7.40
CA LEU A 901 1.54 -42.86 6.08
C LEU A 901 1.86 -43.88 4.98
N PRO A 902 1.16 -45.01 4.89
CA PRO A 902 1.46 -46.03 3.88
C PRO A 902 1.35 -45.46 2.46
N THR A 903 2.41 -45.59 1.67
CA THR A 903 2.51 -45.05 0.30
C THR A 903 2.34 -46.13 -0.77
N ASN A 904 1.73 -47.28 -0.45
CA ASN A 904 1.58 -48.38 -1.40
C ASN A 904 0.91 -47.94 -2.71
N GLY A 905 1.56 -48.24 -3.83
CA GLY A 905 1.09 -47.82 -5.15
C GLY A 905 1.37 -46.35 -5.49
N TYR A 906 2.11 -45.63 -4.66
CA TYR A 906 2.50 -44.24 -4.89
C TYR A 906 4.02 -44.02 -4.71
N GLU A 907 4.56 -43.04 -5.40
CA GLU A 907 5.96 -42.60 -5.36
C GLU A 907 6.02 -41.05 -5.35
N ASP A 908 7.18 -40.49 -5.02
CA ASP A 908 7.46 -39.05 -5.01
C ASP A 908 6.45 -38.28 -4.12
N VAL A 909 6.35 -38.67 -2.84
CA VAL A 909 5.29 -38.19 -1.95
C VAL A 909 5.66 -36.89 -1.22
N VAL A 910 4.65 -36.05 -0.95
CA VAL A 910 4.77 -34.81 -0.19
C VAL A 910 3.72 -34.80 0.92
N LEU A 911 4.16 -34.55 2.16
CA LEU A 911 3.29 -34.35 3.32
C LEU A 911 3.08 -32.85 3.52
N SER A 912 1.85 -32.41 3.70
CA SER A 912 1.54 -31.02 4.05
C SER A 912 0.43 -30.95 5.08
N TYR A 913 0.45 -29.95 5.95
CA TYR A 913 -0.56 -29.75 7.00
C TYR A 913 -0.60 -28.30 7.48
N ALA A 914 -1.74 -27.85 8.00
CA ALA A 914 -1.84 -26.59 8.73
C ALA A 914 -1.56 -26.84 10.22
N ALA A 915 -0.78 -25.98 10.87
CA ALA A 915 -0.51 -26.10 12.30
C ALA A 915 -0.60 -24.76 13.04
N SER A 916 -1.03 -24.81 14.29
CA SER A 916 -1.01 -23.68 15.24
C SER A 916 -0.74 -24.15 16.67
N ARG A 917 -0.61 -23.22 17.62
CA ARG A 917 -0.50 -23.51 19.06
C ARG A 917 -1.28 -22.52 19.91
N THR A 918 -1.40 -22.81 21.20
CA THR A 918 -1.73 -21.78 22.21
C THR A 918 -0.47 -21.15 22.78
N SER A 919 -0.59 -20.05 23.53
CA SER A 919 0.51 -19.38 24.26
C SER A 919 1.44 -20.32 25.04
N ASN A 920 0.88 -21.35 25.69
CA ASN A 920 1.63 -22.37 26.43
C ASN A 920 1.96 -23.64 25.62
N GLY A 921 1.57 -23.72 24.34
CA GLY A 921 1.88 -24.86 23.47
C GLY A 921 3.37 -24.93 23.09
N ALA A 922 3.80 -26.07 22.56
CA ALA A 922 5.18 -26.27 22.15
C ALA A 922 5.50 -25.41 20.91
N GLU A 923 6.66 -24.74 20.97
CA GLU A 923 7.07 -23.71 20.01
C GLU A 923 7.76 -24.28 18.79
N PHE A 924 8.32 -25.49 18.86
CA PHE A 924 9.08 -26.05 17.75
C PHE A 924 8.68 -27.50 17.46
N GLN A 925 8.81 -27.89 16.19
CA GLN A 925 8.65 -29.26 15.70
C GLN A 925 9.96 -29.74 15.08
N ASP A 926 10.48 -30.85 15.60
CA ASP A 926 11.50 -31.63 14.89
C ASP A 926 10.80 -32.80 14.20
N ILE A 927 10.89 -32.86 12.87
CA ILE A 927 10.21 -33.80 12.00
C ILE A 927 11.20 -34.88 11.59
N TYR A 928 10.84 -36.11 11.88
CA TYR A 928 11.59 -37.31 11.52
C TYR A 928 10.75 -38.20 10.61
N TYR A 929 11.39 -39.06 9.85
CA TYR A 929 10.74 -40.14 9.12
C TYR A 929 11.41 -41.49 9.37
N ARG A 930 10.72 -42.56 9.00
CA ARG A 930 11.25 -43.91 8.91
C ARG A 930 10.59 -44.65 7.75
N THR A 931 11.26 -45.68 7.26
CA THR A 931 10.83 -46.47 6.09
C THR A 931 10.67 -47.96 6.41
N GLU A 932 10.85 -48.36 7.68
CA GLU A 932 10.63 -49.73 8.16
C GLU A 932 9.86 -49.69 9.49
N GLU A 933 9.04 -50.71 9.76
CA GLU A 933 8.14 -50.76 10.92
C GLU A 933 8.85 -50.63 12.28
N ASP A 934 10.11 -51.06 12.38
CA ASP A 934 10.97 -50.92 13.57
C ASP A 934 12.32 -50.23 13.25
N GLY A 935 12.38 -49.51 12.12
CA GLY A 935 13.59 -48.86 11.63
C GLY A 935 14.02 -47.62 12.43
N GLN A 936 15.22 -47.11 12.09
CA GLN A 936 15.73 -45.87 12.65
C GLN A 936 14.92 -44.65 12.17
N TRP A 937 14.78 -43.66 13.06
CA TRP A 937 14.14 -42.38 12.73
C TRP A 937 15.18 -41.37 12.23
N ASN A 938 15.03 -40.93 10.99
CA ASN A 938 15.89 -39.96 10.34
C ASN A 938 15.30 -38.55 10.44
N LEU A 939 16.09 -37.56 10.85
CA LEU A 939 15.65 -36.17 10.94
C LEU A 939 15.59 -35.56 9.52
N ILE A 940 14.46 -34.95 9.15
CA ILE A 940 14.30 -34.29 7.84
C ILE A 940 14.08 -32.77 7.97
N LYS A 941 13.51 -32.32 9.10
CA LYS A 941 13.33 -30.89 9.38
C LYS A 941 13.50 -30.65 10.86
N GLU A 942 14.37 -29.73 11.26
CA GLU A 942 14.62 -29.39 12.66
C GLU A 942 14.04 -28.02 13.00
N ARG A 943 13.63 -27.83 14.27
CA ARG A 943 13.24 -26.53 14.84
C ARG A 943 12.21 -25.76 14.02
N ASN A 944 11.24 -26.44 13.43
CA ASN A 944 10.18 -25.79 12.69
C ASN A 944 9.24 -25.04 13.67
N LEU A 945 9.26 -23.71 13.69
CA LEU A 945 8.52 -22.88 14.64
C LEU A 945 7.00 -23.01 14.47
N ILE A 946 6.25 -23.22 15.55
CA ILE A 946 4.79 -23.20 15.58
C ILE A 946 4.32 -21.95 16.32
N ILE A 947 3.40 -21.25 15.67
CA ILE A 947 2.85 -19.96 16.06
C ILE A 947 1.37 -20.10 16.43
N GLU A 948 0.76 -19.04 16.97
CA GLU A 948 -0.59 -19.12 17.51
C GLU A 948 -1.70 -19.07 16.44
N SER A 949 -1.34 -18.64 15.23
CA SER A 949 -2.19 -18.70 14.04
C SER A 949 -1.83 -19.89 13.16
N TYR A 950 -2.80 -20.41 12.39
CA TYR A 950 -2.54 -21.47 11.43
C TYR A 950 -1.63 -20.99 10.29
N TYR A 951 -0.66 -21.82 9.94
CA TYR A 951 0.11 -21.68 8.70
C TYR A 951 0.43 -23.06 8.11
N LYS A 952 0.73 -23.11 6.81
CA LYS A 952 1.00 -24.36 6.09
C LYS A 952 2.45 -24.79 6.31
N ILE A 953 2.63 -26.04 6.71
CA ILE A 953 3.92 -26.75 6.69
C ILE A 953 3.88 -27.76 5.56
N SER A 954 4.97 -27.89 4.82
CA SER A 954 5.17 -28.94 3.81
C SER A 954 6.52 -29.61 4.01
N VAL A 955 6.56 -30.92 3.84
CA VAL A 955 7.73 -31.77 3.97
C VAL A 955 7.77 -32.66 2.73
N ASP A 956 8.78 -32.42 1.90
CA ASP A 956 8.98 -33.12 0.64
C ASP A 956 9.83 -34.38 0.88
N PHE A 957 9.32 -35.55 0.48
CA PHE A 957 10.02 -36.84 0.58
C PHE A 957 10.39 -37.39 -0.81
N THR A 958 10.26 -36.59 -1.87
CA THR A 958 10.44 -37.03 -3.25
C THR A 958 11.87 -37.49 -3.56
N ASP A 959 12.87 -37.01 -2.81
CA ASP A 959 14.27 -37.43 -2.94
C ASP A 959 14.65 -38.66 -2.08
N ILE A 960 13.68 -39.30 -1.39
CA ILE A 960 13.92 -40.46 -0.53
C ILE A 960 13.27 -41.69 -1.17
N GLU A 961 14.05 -42.46 -1.92
CA GLU A 961 13.57 -43.60 -2.71
C GLU A 961 12.87 -44.65 -1.85
N GLU A 962 13.33 -44.86 -0.61
CA GLU A 962 12.77 -45.84 0.32
C GLU A 962 11.36 -45.48 0.82
N VAL A 963 10.90 -44.24 0.60
CA VAL A 963 9.52 -43.82 0.91
C VAL A 963 8.55 -44.27 -0.18
N ASN A 964 9.02 -44.57 -1.39
CA ASN A 964 8.18 -44.94 -2.51
C ASN A 964 7.60 -46.35 -2.33
N ASN A 965 6.31 -46.51 -2.62
CA ASN A 965 5.59 -47.79 -2.57
C ASN A 965 5.77 -48.55 -1.24
N ASN A 966 5.76 -47.83 -0.13
CA ASN A 966 6.16 -48.32 1.17
C ASN A 966 4.98 -48.36 2.17
N PRO A 967 4.53 -49.56 2.60
CA PRO A 967 3.47 -49.67 3.61
C PRO A 967 3.88 -49.18 5.01
N ASP A 968 5.18 -49.18 5.31
CA ASP A 968 5.71 -48.91 6.64
C ASP A 968 6.19 -47.47 6.83
N PHE A 969 6.04 -46.63 5.80
CA PHE A 969 6.42 -45.22 5.86
C PHE A 969 5.67 -44.50 6.99
N ALA A 970 6.43 -43.84 7.85
CA ALA A 970 5.87 -43.04 8.92
C ALA A 970 6.68 -41.78 9.16
N VAL A 971 5.98 -40.73 9.58
CA VAL A 971 6.55 -39.44 9.97
C VAL A 971 6.26 -39.20 11.44
N LYS A 972 7.23 -38.70 12.18
CA LYS A 972 7.11 -38.39 13.62
C LYS A 972 7.48 -36.94 13.85
N ILE A 973 6.62 -36.24 14.57
CA ILE A 973 6.87 -34.90 15.09
C ILE A 973 7.24 -35.02 16.58
N ARG A 974 8.41 -34.49 16.93
CA ARG A 974 8.82 -34.24 18.32
C ARG A 974 8.61 -32.76 18.63
N PHE A 975 7.91 -32.49 19.72
CA PHE A 975 7.70 -31.13 20.22
C PHE A 975 8.92 -30.67 21.03
N THR A 976 9.49 -29.51 20.69
CA THR A 976 10.68 -28.95 21.33
C THR A 976 10.48 -27.47 21.72
N GLY A 977 11.47 -26.89 22.42
CA GLY A 977 11.37 -25.56 23.05
C GLY A 977 11.18 -25.64 24.58
N GLU A 978 11.25 -24.49 25.26
CA GLU A 978 11.07 -24.41 26.72
C GLU A 978 9.65 -24.79 27.12
N LYS A 979 8.65 -24.35 26.35
CA LYS A 979 7.23 -24.65 26.60
C LYS A 979 6.85 -26.11 26.34
N ALA A 980 7.69 -26.86 25.62
CA ALA A 980 7.52 -28.31 25.47
C ALA A 980 7.89 -29.11 26.74
N MET A 981 8.22 -28.45 27.85
CA MET A 981 8.43 -29.09 29.16
C MET A 981 7.28 -28.88 30.15
N ASN A 982 6.26 -28.10 29.78
CA ASN A 982 5.14 -27.75 30.66
C ASN A 982 4.03 -28.81 30.64
N SER A 983 3.28 -28.96 31.73
CA SER A 983 2.11 -29.84 31.83
C SER A 983 0.81 -29.21 31.26
N SER A 984 0.94 -28.09 30.54
CA SER A 984 -0.17 -27.31 29.97
C SER A 984 0.21 -26.74 28.61
N GLY A 985 -0.75 -26.60 27.71
CA GLY A 985 -0.55 -26.06 26.36
C GLY A 985 -1.19 -26.94 25.29
N ASN A 986 -1.41 -26.39 24.09
CA ASN A 986 -1.99 -27.14 22.98
C ASN A 986 -1.26 -26.81 21.68
N ASN A 987 -1.03 -27.82 20.85
CA ASN A 987 -0.72 -27.67 19.42
C ASN A 987 -1.92 -28.20 18.62
N ARG A 988 -2.26 -27.55 17.52
CA ARG A 988 -3.41 -27.90 16.68
C ARG A 988 -2.94 -28.22 15.26
N PHE A 989 -3.59 -29.17 14.62
CA PHE A 989 -3.30 -29.63 13.27
C PHE A 989 -4.61 -29.71 12.49
N ASP A 990 -4.58 -29.23 11.25
CA ASP A 990 -5.72 -29.30 10.35
C ASP A 990 -5.27 -29.57 8.91
N ASN A 991 -6.19 -30.07 8.08
CA ASN A 991 -5.98 -30.38 6.66
C ASN A 991 -4.64 -31.08 6.39
N VAL A 992 -4.38 -32.17 7.11
CA VAL A 992 -3.17 -32.99 6.91
C VAL A 992 -3.36 -33.79 5.64
N VAL A 993 -2.41 -33.70 4.72
CA VAL A 993 -2.49 -34.24 3.36
C VAL A 993 -1.18 -34.95 3.01
N LEU A 994 -1.28 -36.19 2.54
CA LEU A 994 -0.22 -36.87 1.81
C LEU A 994 -0.63 -37.00 0.35
N GLU A 995 0.22 -36.54 -0.57
CA GLU A 995 0.01 -36.54 -2.01
C GLU A 995 1.22 -37.17 -2.72
N GLY A 996 1.04 -37.84 -3.85
CA GLY A 996 2.15 -38.42 -4.64
C GLY A 996 1.72 -38.97 -6.00
N PHE A 997 2.68 -39.40 -6.82
CA PHE A 997 2.40 -39.99 -8.13
C PHE A 997 1.99 -41.46 -8.00
N PRO A 998 0.95 -41.94 -8.69
CA PRO A 998 0.65 -43.36 -8.73
C PRO A 998 1.74 -44.12 -9.51
N VAL A 999 2.23 -45.21 -8.92
CA VAL A 999 3.16 -46.14 -9.59
C VAL A 999 2.42 -46.81 -10.74
N LYS A 1000 2.90 -46.62 -11.99
CA LYS A 1000 2.26 -47.21 -13.19
C LYS A 1000 2.14 -48.73 -13.05
N LYS A 1001 0.91 -49.25 -12.93
CA LYS A 1001 0.58 -50.63 -13.35
C LYS A 1001 0.34 -50.63 -14.84
N GLU A 1002 1.14 -51.37 -15.61
CA GLU A 1002 0.77 -51.67 -17.00
C GLU A 1002 -0.58 -52.41 -17.01
N SER A 1003 -1.63 -51.75 -17.49
CA SER A 1003 -2.84 -52.44 -17.90
C SER A 1003 -3.53 -51.72 -19.05
N THR A 1004 -3.78 -52.54 -20.06
CA THR A 1004 -4.40 -52.30 -21.36
C THR A 1004 -5.89 -51.94 -21.27
N ASN A 1005 -6.31 -51.15 -22.27
CA ASN A 1005 -7.68 -50.91 -22.77
C ASN A 1005 -8.52 -49.82 -22.07
N LEU A 1006 -8.55 -48.65 -22.71
CA LEU A 1006 -9.60 -47.64 -22.56
C LEU A 1006 -10.78 -47.98 -23.48
N SER A 1007 -11.94 -48.22 -22.89
CA SER A 1007 -13.21 -48.09 -23.60
C SER A 1007 -13.72 -46.66 -23.42
N GLN A 1008 -13.92 -45.94 -24.52
CA GLN A 1008 -14.46 -44.58 -24.53
C GLN A 1008 -15.98 -44.60 -24.34
N SER A 1009 -16.48 -43.89 -23.34
CA SER A 1009 -17.87 -43.43 -23.31
C SER A 1009 -17.90 -41.90 -23.40
N LYS A 1010 -18.55 -41.38 -24.44
CA LYS A 1010 -18.82 -39.95 -24.61
C LYS A 1010 -19.90 -39.50 -23.63
N VAL A 1011 -19.54 -38.60 -22.72
CA VAL A 1011 -20.48 -37.71 -22.03
C VAL A 1011 -20.20 -36.28 -22.51
N LYS A 1012 -21.25 -35.49 -22.68
CA LYS A 1012 -21.21 -34.15 -23.27
C LYS A 1012 -21.17 -33.14 -22.12
N TYR A 1013 -20.06 -32.40 -21.97
CA TYR A 1013 -19.84 -31.47 -20.86
C TYR A 1013 -19.84 -30.00 -21.32
N HIS A 1014 -20.10 -29.07 -20.38
CA HIS A 1014 -20.18 -27.63 -20.65
C HIS A 1014 -18.79 -26.98 -20.66
N LEU A 1015 -18.23 -26.80 -21.87
CA LEU A 1015 -17.02 -26.04 -22.13
C LEU A 1015 -17.38 -24.72 -22.82
N ASN A 1016 -17.05 -23.59 -22.19
CA ASN A 1016 -17.28 -22.26 -22.77
C ASN A 1016 -15.94 -21.67 -23.24
N ILE A 1017 -15.86 -21.27 -24.51
CA ILE A 1017 -14.63 -20.73 -25.11
C ILE A 1017 -14.97 -19.43 -25.83
N TYR A 1018 -14.30 -18.32 -25.47
CA TYR A 1018 -14.55 -16.98 -26.01
C TYR A 1018 -13.33 -16.05 -25.84
N PRO A 1019 -13.21 -14.94 -26.59
CA PRO A 1019 -14.00 -14.64 -27.78
C PRO A 1019 -13.64 -15.60 -28.93
N ASN A 1020 -14.55 -15.72 -29.91
CA ASN A 1020 -14.33 -16.44 -31.16
C ASN A 1020 -15.20 -15.80 -32.25
N PRO A 1021 -14.66 -14.93 -33.13
CA PRO A 1021 -13.23 -14.74 -33.40
C PRO A 1021 -12.43 -14.16 -32.23
N ALA A 1022 -11.17 -14.56 -32.10
CA ALA A 1022 -10.25 -14.13 -31.05
C ALA A 1022 -9.13 -13.26 -31.64
N THR A 1023 -8.77 -12.16 -30.97
CA THR A 1023 -7.68 -11.28 -31.39
C THR A 1023 -6.41 -11.62 -30.60
N ASN A 1024 -6.35 -11.28 -29.32
CA ASN A 1024 -5.14 -11.39 -28.50
C ASN A 1024 -5.14 -12.58 -27.54
N HIS A 1025 -6.32 -13.00 -27.09
CA HIS A 1025 -6.45 -14.08 -26.11
C HIS A 1025 -7.68 -14.94 -26.40
N ILE A 1026 -7.66 -16.19 -25.90
CA ILE A 1026 -8.83 -17.06 -25.84
C ILE A 1026 -9.03 -17.47 -24.39
N ASN A 1027 -10.21 -17.21 -23.85
CA ASN A 1027 -10.66 -17.67 -22.55
C ASN A 1027 -11.36 -19.02 -22.67
N ILE A 1028 -11.07 -19.92 -21.73
CA ILE A 1028 -11.63 -21.25 -21.58
C ILE A 1028 -12.17 -21.36 -20.17
N ILE A 1029 -13.48 -21.58 -20.05
CA ILE A 1029 -14.15 -21.88 -18.79
C ILE A 1029 -14.71 -23.31 -18.88
N SER A 1030 -14.40 -24.11 -17.87
CA SER A 1030 -14.81 -25.50 -17.77
C SER A 1030 -15.38 -25.77 -16.38
N ALA A 1031 -16.41 -26.61 -16.31
CA ALA A 1031 -16.92 -27.14 -15.04
C ALA A 1031 -15.98 -28.20 -14.42
N GLU A 1032 -15.00 -28.67 -15.19
CA GLU A 1032 -13.98 -29.63 -14.78
C GLU A 1032 -12.58 -29.03 -14.94
N LEU A 1033 -11.63 -29.52 -14.15
CA LEU A 1033 -10.26 -29.04 -14.18
C LEU A 1033 -9.66 -29.23 -15.57
N VAL A 1034 -9.27 -28.13 -16.23
CA VAL A 1034 -8.62 -28.18 -17.53
C VAL A 1034 -7.16 -28.54 -17.32
N GLN A 1035 -6.77 -29.70 -17.82
CA GLN A 1035 -5.44 -30.28 -17.65
C GLN A 1035 -4.48 -29.82 -18.73
N LYS A 1036 -4.95 -29.73 -19.98
CA LYS A 1036 -4.13 -29.35 -21.14
C LYS A 1036 -4.97 -28.62 -22.17
N ILE A 1037 -4.39 -27.61 -22.80
CA ILE A 1037 -4.98 -26.91 -23.93
C ILE A 1037 -3.94 -26.88 -25.05
N SER A 1038 -4.29 -27.39 -26.22
CA SER A 1038 -3.44 -27.39 -27.41
C SER A 1038 -4.13 -26.67 -28.56
N LEU A 1039 -3.52 -25.60 -29.06
CA LEU A 1039 -3.93 -24.91 -30.28
C LEU A 1039 -3.20 -25.53 -31.47
N MET A 1040 -3.93 -25.96 -32.50
CA MET A 1040 -3.39 -26.65 -33.68
C MET A 1040 -3.88 -25.97 -34.96
N ASN A 1041 -3.07 -25.99 -36.02
CA ASN A 1041 -3.55 -25.59 -37.34
C ASN A 1041 -4.39 -26.71 -38.01
N LEU A 1042 -5.01 -26.42 -39.15
CA LEU A 1042 -5.86 -27.38 -39.87
C LEU A 1042 -5.13 -28.65 -40.37
N ASN A 1043 -3.81 -28.62 -40.44
CA ASN A 1043 -2.99 -29.79 -40.81
C ASN A 1043 -2.62 -30.65 -39.59
N GLY A 1044 -3.13 -30.31 -38.40
CA GLY A 1044 -2.86 -31.03 -37.14
C GLY A 1044 -1.51 -30.69 -36.49
N ARG A 1045 -0.77 -29.69 -37.00
CA ARG A 1045 0.46 -29.22 -36.35
C ARG A 1045 0.09 -28.38 -35.12
N VAL A 1046 0.60 -28.78 -33.96
CA VAL A 1046 0.48 -28.03 -32.70
C VAL A 1046 1.27 -26.73 -32.81
N ILE A 1047 0.60 -25.62 -32.47
CA ILE A 1047 1.11 -24.25 -32.50
C ILE A 1047 1.47 -23.79 -31.10
N LYS A 1048 0.62 -24.11 -30.10
CA LYS A 1048 0.82 -23.76 -28.70
C LYS A 1048 0.18 -24.80 -27.81
N THR A 1049 0.82 -25.13 -26.69
CA THR A 1049 0.26 -25.99 -25.64
C THR A 1049 0.45 -25.33 -24.29
N ILE A 1050 -0.59 -25.32 -23.46
CA ILE A 1050 -0.51 -24.88 -22.06
C ILE A 1050 -1.14 -25.93 -21.14
N TYR A 1051 -0.73 -25.96 -19.87
CA TYR A 1051 -1.20 -26.89 -18.85
C TYR A 1051 -1.78 -26.11 -17.66
N PRO A 1052 -3.00 -25.56 -17.79
CA PRO A 1052 -3.45 -24.53 -16.88
C PRO A 1052 -3.85 -25.05 -15.49
N LEU A 1053 -4.16 -26.34 -15.36
CA LEU A 1053 -4.67 -26.95 -14.13
C LEU A 1053 -5.70 -26.07 -13.40
N SER A 1054 -6.65 -25.53 -14.15
CA SER A 1054 -7.63 -24.59 -13.64
C SER A 1054 -8.98 -24.81 -14.29
N TYR A 1055 -10.05 -24.44 -13.59
CA TYR A 1055 -11.41 -24.40 -14.14
C TYR A 1055 -11.61 -23.20 -15.08
N LYS A 1056 -10.71 -22.21 -15.02
CA LYS A 1056 -10.67 -21.03 -15.90
C LYS A 1056 -9.26 -20.81 -16.41
N SER A 1057 -9.09 -20.64 -17.71
CA SER A 1057 -7.78 -20.51 -18.34
C SER A 1057 -7.83 -19.52 -19.48
N GLU A 1058 -6.75 -18.77 -19.67
CA GLU A 1058 -6.56 -17.89 -20.81
C GLU A 1058 -5.33 -18.33 -21.60
N ILE A 1059 -5.39 -18.27 -22.92
CA ILE A 1059 -4.24 -18.50 -23.80
C ILE A 1059 -3.97 -17.24 -24.61
N ASN A 1060 -2.78 -16.66 -24.43
CA ASN A 1060 -2.32 -15.56 -25.27
C ASN A 1060 -1.96 -16.09 -26.66
N ILE A 1061 -2.59 -15.50 -27.67
CA ILE A 1061 -2.42 -15.84 -29.09
C ILE A 1061 -1.93 -14.63 -29.91
N SER A 1062 -1.45 -13.53 -29.31
CA SER A 1062 -1.03 -12.30 -30.02
C SER A 1062 -0.04 -12.55 -31.17
N ASN A 1063 0.85 -13.54 -31.02
CA ASN A 1063 1.87 -13.88 -32.02
C ASN A 1063 1.42 -14.97 -33.03
N VAL A 1064 0.17 -15.41 -32.99
CA VAL A 1064 -0.37 -16.42 -33.91
C VAL A 1064 -0.97 -15.74 -35.15
N SER A 1065 -0.63 -16.20 -36.35
CA SER A 1065 -1.17 -15.62 -37.60
C SER A 1065 -2.71 -15.71 -37.67
N ALA A 1066 -3.34 -14.76 -38.37
CA ALA A 1066 -4.78 -14.82 -38.63
C ALA A 1066 -5.14 -16.11 -39.39
N GLY A 1067 -6.25 -16.75 -39.02
CA GLY A 1067 -6.66 -18.01 -39.63
C GLY A 1067 -7.56 -18.88 -38.76
N ILE A 1068 -7.81 -20.10 -39.25
CA ILE A 1068 -8.65 -21.09 -38.57
C ILE A 1068 -7.76 -22.11 -37.87
N TYR A 1069 -8.03 -22.33 -36.59
CA TYR A 1069 -7.32 -23.27 -35.72
C TYR A 1069 -8.28 -24.23 -35.03
N LEU A 1070 -7.74 -25.34 -34.52
CA LEU A 1070 -8.40 -26.28 -33.63
C LEU A 1070 -7.82 -26.11 -32.23
N LEU A 1071 -8.65 -25.76 -31.27
CA LEU A 1071 -8.33 -25.73 -29.84
C LEU A 1071 -8.79 -27.04 -29.22
N MET A 1072 -7.86 -27.89 -28.84
CA MET A 1072 -8.10 -29.12 -28.09
C MET A 1072 -7.96 -28.82 -26.61
N VAL A 1073 -8.99 -29.11 -25.82
CA VAL A 1073 -9.04 -28.90 -24.37
C VAL A 1073 -9.25 -30.26 -23.71
N GLU A 1074 -8.28 -30.68 -22.93
CA GLU A 1074 -8.30 -31.90 -22.13
C GLU A 1074 -8.62 -31.53 -20.68
N THR A 1075 -9.69 -32.11 -20.15
CA THR A 1075 -10.07 -32.04 -18.74
C THR A 1075 -9.74 -33.37 -18.05
N SER A 1076 -9.92 -33.42 -16.73
CA SER A 1076 -9.76 -34.65 -15.95
C SER A 1076 -10.53 -35.86 -16.44
N ASN A 1077 -11.62 -35.67 -17.19
CA ASN A 1077 -12.51 -36.76 -17.61
C ASN A 1077 -12.70 -36.86 -19.13
N ALA A 1078 -12.27 -35.86 -19.93
CA ALA A 1078 -12.57 -35.83 -21.35
C ALA A 1078 -11.60 -34.97 -22.18
N ILE A 1079 -11.53 -35.25 -23.48
CA ILE A 1079 -10.90 -34.38 -24.48
C ILE A 1079 -12.00 -33.77 -25.35
N SER A 1080 -12.01 -32.44 -25.46
CA SER A 1080 -12.89 -31.65 -26.31
C SER A 1080 -12.08 -30.93 -27.38
N THR A 1081 -12.66 -30.72 -28.56
CA THR A 1081 -12.01 -29.97 -29.64
C THR A 1081 -12.97 -28.92 -30.18
N LYS A 1082 -12.51 -27.67 -30.30
CA LYS A 1082 -13.28 -26.54 -30.79
C LYS A 1082 -12.54 -25.82 -31.91
N LYS A 1083 -13.27 -25.40 -32.94
CA LYS A 1083 -12.73 -24.51 -33.98
C LYS A 1083 -12.64 -23.09 -33.44
N ILE A 1084 -11.48 -22.45 -33.59
CA ILE A 1084 -11.25 -21.04 -33.26
C ILE A 1084 -10.85 -20.30 -34.53
N VAL A 1085 -11.41 -19.10 -34.70
CA VAL A 1085 -11.00 -18.13 -35.72
C VAL A 1085 -10.14 -17.09 -35.03
N ILE A 1086 -8.91 -16.90 -35.51
CA ILE A 1086 -8.03 -15.82 -35.04
C ILE A 1086 -8.11 -14.71 -36.06
N ASP A 1087 -8.48 -13.52 -35.60
CA ASP A 1087 -8.59 -12.31 -36.40
C ASP A 1087 -7.47 -11.31 -36.03
N ARG A 1088 -7.05 -10.52 -37.00
CA ARG A 1088 -6.09 -9.44 -36.83
C ARG A 1088 -6.74 -8.22 -37.46
N ASP A 1089 -7.44 -7.45 -36.62
CA ASP A 1089 -7.96 -6.13 -36.99
C ASP A 1089 -6.84 -5.17 -37.41
#